data_AF-A0A957XLW4-F1
#
_entry.id   AF-A0A957XLW4-F1
#
_cell.length_a   1.000
_cell.length_b   1.000
_cell.length_c   1.000
_cell.angle_alpha   90.00
_cell.angle_beta   90.00
_cell.angle_gamma   90.00
#
_symmetry.space_group_name_H-M   'P 1'
#
loop_
_entity.id
_entity.type
_entity.pdbx_description
1 polymer ?
#
loop_
_entity_poly.entity_id
_entity_poly.type
_entity_poly.pdbx_seq_one_letter_code
_entity_poly.pdbx_strand_id
1 'polypeptide(L)'
;TVEAIKQRLRLLYRTAMQHQFVLPDGSSTPKFINLDMEEYRDLHLTVAAFEQVLDEPEFLSHRAGIVLQAYLPDSFPVQREITAWAKERVARGGAPIKIRIVKGANLAMERVEAALQGWEQAPYLTKADVDANYKRMVLFGCRPDNAKIVNLGIASHNLFDLAFGLVVRANNGVEDEVEFEMLEGMANHQARAVQAAAGGLLLYAPVVKQDDFHSAIAYLVRRLDENTAEENFLHDLFGLQVGDEKWAKQKGFFLTAVKRRDEAPAAPNRTQNRQTEHRQFDPAAPFTNEPDTDFSLPANQQWVASIAKKWEAANIPPVPLQIGGELLTPNQNGIGRDPSRPEQAEAYRYAQAEPDQIEVALNVAVEAQEDWQSTSIAERKRLLTRAAEMLAERRGVLIGAAILDGGKAVVQADTEVSEAIDFANYYARALDIAETELSDCTFAPFGTVLITPPWNFPIAIPCGGMLAALMAGNTVILKPAPETVLVAWHLVNALWDAGIPQETLQFVPTTDDEVGRSLVTDDRVDAVILTGGYETGRLFLDWKPELRLLAETSGKNSLIISGLADHDQAIKDLVYSAFGHNGQKCSAASLGVLEAEVYDSRSFRRQLRDAAASMHVGSAWDLGSKVTPLIREPGDDLRRAQTTLEPGEEWLLEPHIVDGNPRLWSPGIKLGVKPGSFFHQTECFGPVLGLIRADDLEHAIDIVNDSQFGLTSGLHSLDDREIDIWRDRIEVGNAYVNRGTTGAIVQRQPFGGWKRSAFGSGAKAGGPNYVLSLGTWHDTAPAGNTQAQLAHSEASYKQAWETHFSFDHDPSQILGESNIFRYRPIRSMALCVAWDSELLPVLQVSAAAKICGVPLTVIAPPDCQIADELAEQELTLLTETEGKLAGHLDDYERLRYLGTPSETLLRAAHESHVPVITAPVTGNGRLELRYYFREQAMTETQHRYGNIVPKPKAVKK
;
A
#
# COMPACT_ATOMS: atom_id res chain seq x y z
N THR A 1 -7.70 20.64 4.67
CA THR A 1 -9.17 20.87 4.67
C THR A 1 -9.47 22.21 4.01
N VAL A 2 -10.72 22.44 3.59
CA VAL A 2 -11.15 23.74 3.04
C VAL A 2 -10.85 24.89 4.02
N GLU A 3 -11.20 24.74 5.31
CA GLU A 3 -11.01 25.83 6.28
C GLU A 3 -9.55 26.23 6.50
N ALA A 4 -8.62 25.27 6.51
CA ALA A 4 -7.19 25.57 6.62
C ALA A 4 -6.68 26.38 5.42
N ILE A 5 -7.17 26.07 4.22
CA ILE A 5 -6.84 26.83 3.00
C ILE A 5 -7.45 28.24 3.09
N LYS A 6 -8.73 28.35 3.49
CA LYS A 6 -9.41 29.64 3.66
C LYS A 6 -8.63 30.57 4.58
N GLN A 7 -8.15 30.08 5.72
CA GLN A 7 -7.35 30.90 6.65
C GLN A 7 -6.09 31.49 6.00
N ARG A 8 -5.36 30.70 5.21
CA ARG A 8 -4.16 31.17 4.50
C ARG A 8 -4.52 32.09 3.32
N LEU A 9 -5.60 31.82 2.61
CA LEU A 9 -6.09 32.67 1.52
C LEU A 9 -6.51 34.06 2.03
N ARG A 10 -7.18 34.16 3.18
CA ARG A 10 -7.52 35.46 3.79
C ARG A 10 -6.27 36.33 4.00
N LEU A 11 -5.17 35.74 4.45
CA LEU A 11 -3.90 36.46 4.62
C LEU A 11 -3.35 36.98 3.28
N LEU A 12 -3.35 36.12 2.26
CA LEU A 12 -2.89 36.47 0.92
C LEU A 12 -3.74 37.58 0.29
N TYR A 13 -5.07 37.49 0.34
CA TYR A 13 -5.96 38.51 -0.20
C TYR A 13 -5.86 39.85 0.54
N ARG A 14 -5.76 39.84 1.88
CA ARG A 14 -5.48 41.08 2.64
C ARG A 14 -4.18 41.73 2.21
N THR A 15 -3.13 40.93 2.03
CA THR A 15 -1.83 41.41 1.55
C THR A 15 -1.95 42.03 0.15
N ALA A 16 -2.65 41.37 -0.77
CA ALA A 16 -2.91 41.89 -2.11
C ALA A 16 -3.72 43.19 -2.11
N MET A 17 -4.70 43.34 -1.20
CA MET A 17 -5.48 44.57 -1.05
C MET A 17 -4.63 45.74 -0.52
N GLN A 18 -3.65 45.46 0.34
CA GLN A 18 -2.74 46.47 0.90
C GLN A 18 -1.68 46.94 -0.10
N HIS A 19 -1.28 46.08 -1.04
CA HIS A 19 -0.30 46.40 -2.06
C HIS A 19 -0.98 46.71 -3.39
N GLN A 20 -0.92 47.97 -3.82
CA GLN A 20 -1.50 48.39 -5.10
C GLN A 20 -0.43 48.51 -6.20
N PHE A 21 -0.87 48.35 -7.44
CA PHE A 21 -0.11 48.57 -8.65
C PHE A 21 -0.74 49.72 -9.43
N VAL A 22 0.09 50.68 -9.84
CA VAL A 22 -0.35 51.80 -10.69
C VAL A 22 -0.24 51.37 -12.15
N LEU A 23 -1.39 51.34 -12.82
CA LEU A 23 -1.50 51.05 -14.24
C LEU A 23 -0.90 52.19 -15.08
N PRO A 24 -0.52 51.94 -16.36
CA PRO A 24 0.04 52.97 -17.23
C PRO A 24 -0.86 54.20 -17.43
N ASP A 25 -2.16 54.06 -17.22
CA ASP A 25 -3.16 55.13 -17.29
C ASP A 25 -3.27 55.97 -15.99
N GLY A 26 -2.47 55.65 -14.96
CA GLY A 26 -2.45 56.31 -13.66
C GLY A 26 -3.47 55.81 -12.65
N SER A 27 -4.34 54.86 -13.03
CA SER A 27 -5.27 54.21 -12.10
C SER A 27 -4.54 53.22 -11.19
N SER A 28 -5.03 53.02 -9.97
CA SER A 28 -4.42 52.12 -8.99
C SER A 28 -5.33 50.92 -8.76
N THR A 29 -4.78 49.72 -8.86
CA THR A 29 -5.50 48.45 -8.63
C THR A 29 -4.75 47.57 -7.64
N PRO A 30 -5.43 46.82 -6.75
CA PRO A 30 -4.80 45.81 -5.92
C PRO A 30 -3.98 44.81 -6.75
N LYS A 31 -2.94 44.22 -6.15
CA LYS A 31 -2.26 43.08 -6.78
C LYS A 31 -3.24 41.94 -7.00
N PHE A 32 -3.06 41.22 -8.11
CA PHE A 32 -3.94 40.12 -8.50
C PHE A 32 -3.41 38.79 -8.00
N ILE A 33 -4.29 37.99 -7.39
CA ILE A 33 -3.97 36.62 -6.96
C ILE A 33 -4.75 35.65 -7.82
N ASN A 34 -4.04 34.68 -8.39
CA ASN A 34 -4.60 33.57 -9.16
C ASN A 34 -4.31 32.25 -8.44
N LEU A 35 -5.33 31.42 -8.24
CA LEU A 35 -5.15 30.07 -7.70
C LEU A 35 -4.90 29.10 -8.85
N ASP A 36 -3.69 28.56 -8.91
CA ASP A 36 -3.33 27.52 -9.86
C ASP A 36 -3.86 26.14 -9.41
N MET A 37 -4.01 25.21 -10.35
CA MET A 37 -4.43 23.82 -10.10
C MET A 37 -3.46 22.87 -10.78
N GLU A 38 -3.06 21.81 -10.08
CA GLU A 38 -2.15 20.79 -10.60
C GLU A 38 -2.86 19.43 -10.71
N GLU A 39 -3.27 18.84 -9.60
CA GLU A 39 -3.83 17.48 -9.54
C GLU A 39 -5.37 17.49 -9.50
N TYR A 40 -6.01 16.41 -9.92
CA TYR A 40 -7.47 16.29 -9.91
C TYR A 40 -8.07 16.48 -8.51
N ARG A 41 -7.38 16.00 -7.47
CA ARG A 41 -7.78 16.17 -6.06
C ARG A 41 -7.90 17.62 -5.60
N ASP A 42 -7.26 18.56 -6.31
CA ASP A 42 -7.27 19.98 -5.96
C ASP A 42 -8.51 20.70 -6.48
N LEU A 43 -9.21 20.16 -7.49
CA LEU A 43 -10.27 20.86 -8.23
C LEU A 43 -11.37 21.37 -7.29
N HIS A 44 -12.13 20.48 -6.67
CA HIS A 44 -13.26 20.87 -5.82
C HIS A 44 -12.80 21.57 -4.53
N LEU A 45 -11.64 21.18 -3.99
CA LEU A 45 -11.06 21.79 -2.80
C LEU A 45 -10.73 23.27 -3.02
N THR A 46 -10.10 23.59 -4.15
CA THR A 46 -9.67 24.94 -4.52
C THR A 46 -10.87 25.80 -4.89
N VAL A 47 -11.85 25.26 -5.64
CA VAL A 47 -13.10 25.96 -5.97
C VAL A 47 -13.87 26.33 -4.70
N ALA A 48 -14.09 25.38 -3.80
CA ALA A 48 -14.81 25.64 -2.55
C ALA A 48 -14.11 26.68 -1.67
N ALA A 49 -12.78 26.64 -1.56
CA ALA A 49 -12.03 27.63 -0.80
C ALA A 49 -12.08 29.02 -1.47
N PHE A 50 -12.00 29.08 -2.80
CA PHE A 50 -12.07 30.32 -3.58
C PHE A 50 -13.42 31.02 -3.41
N GLU A 51 -14.51 30.30 -3.63
CA GLU A 51 -15.87 30.85 -3.53
C GLU A 51 -16.19 31.31 -2.10
N GLN A 52 -15.91 30.45 -1.10
CA GLN A 52 -16.25 30.77 0.29
C GLN A 52 -15.51 31.98 0.84
N VAL A 53 -14.23 32.18 0.49
CA VAL A 53 -13.50 33.38 0.96
C VAL A 53 -13.98 34.63 0.24
N LEU A 54 -14.22 34.57 -1.07
CA LEU A 54 -14.63 35.74 -1.86
C LEU A 54 -16.08 36.19 -1.60
N ASP A 55 -16.89 35.33 -0.97
CA ASP A 55 -18.23 35.65 -0.47
C ASP A 55 -18.22 36.25 0.94
N GLU A 56 -17.07 36.26 1.64
CA GLU A 56 -16.96 36.97 2.91
C GLU A 56 -17.08 38.48 2.68
N PRO A 57 -17.77 39.25 3.55
CA PRO A 57 -17.97 40.68 3.37
C PRO A 57 -16.68 41.48 3.16
N GLU A 58 -15.57 41.03 3.77
CA GLU A 58 -14.24 41.63 3.64
C GLU A 58 -13.71 41.57 2.20
N PHE A 59 -13.99 40.50 1.47
CA PHE A 59 -13.43 40.23 0.14
C PHE A 59 -14.46 40.35 -0.99
N LEU A 60 -15.71 40.74 -0.69
CA LEU A 60 -16.78 40.83 -1.69
C LEU A 60 -16.42 41.74 -2.88
N SER A 61 -15.73 42.86 -2.63
CA SER A 61 -15.25 43.79 -3.66
C SER A 61 -13.86 43.46 -4.21
N HIS A 62 -13.22 42.37 -3.74
CA HIS A 62 -11.89 41.96 -4.19
C HIS A 62 -12.00 41.12 -5.47
N ARG A 63 -11.11 41.38 -6.43
CA ARG A 63 -11.00 40.62 -7.69
C ARG A 63 -9.83 39.63 -7.59
N ALA A 64 -10.12 38.35 -7.82
CA ALA A 64 -9.14 37.26 -7.83
C ALA A 64 -9.43 36.28 -8.98
N GLY A 65 -8.50 35.35 -9.22
CA GLY A 65 -8.60 34.37 -10.30
C GLY A 65 -8.40 32.93 -9.86
N ILE A 66 -8.85 32.02 -10.72
CA ILE A 66 -8.72 30.57 -10.56
C ILE A 66 -8.41 29.92 -11.91
N VAL A 67 -7.60 28.86 -11.92
CA VAL A 67 -7.33 28.04 -13.11
C VAL A 67 -8.40 26.98 -13.29
N LEU A 68 -8.78 26.68 -14.54
CA LEU A 68 -9.45 25.44 -14.91
C LEU A 68 -8.69 24.73 -16.02
N GLN A 69 -8.56 23.41 -15.87
CA GLN A 69 -7.77 22.56 -16.76
C GLN A 69 -8.71 21.85 -17.76
N ALA A 70 -8.67 22.23 -19.03
CA ALA A 70 -9.58 21.72 -20.06
C ALA A 70 -9.42 20.22 -20.39
N TYR A 71 -8.34 19.59 -19.93
CA TYR A 71 -8.15 18.14 -20.03
C TYR A 71 -9.07 17.34 -19.11
N LEU A 72 -9.74 17.97 -18.14
CA LEU A 72 -10.71 17.34 -17.27
C LEU A 72 -12.09 17.49 -17.90
N PRO A 73 -12.85 16.40 -18.10
CA PRO A 73 -14.21 16.49 -18.65
C PRO A 73 -15.14 17.41 -17.87
N ASP A 74 -15.05 17.36 -16.54
CA ASP A 74 -15.87 18.08 -15.56
C ASP A 74 -15.43 19.53 -15.33
N SER A 75 -14.30 19.97 -15.88
CA SER A 75 -13.89 21.38 -15.85
C SER A 75 -14.90 22.31 -16.53
N PHE A 76 -15.64 21.85 -17.54
CA PHE A 76 -16.67 22.65 -18.20
C PHE A 76 -17.93 22.83 -17.35
N PRO A 77 -18.52 21.77 -16.77
CA PRO A 77 -19.53 21.92 -15.71
C PRO A 77 -19.08 22.86 -14.59
N VAL A 78 -17.87 22.67 -14.05
CA VAL A 78 -17.32 23.54 -12.98
C VAL A 78 -17.21 24.99 -13.44
N GLN A 79 -16.76 25.25 -14.68
CA GLN A 79 -16.75 26.62 -15.25
C GLN A 79 -18.14 27.24 -15.23
N ARG A 80 -19.18 26.47 -15.57
CA ARG A 80 -20.57 26.95 -15.58
C ARG A 80 -21.08 27.25 -14.16
N GLU A 81 -20.74 26.41 -13.18
CA GLU A 81 -21.09 26.59 -11.78
C GLU A 81 -20.43 27.85 -11.20
N ILE A 82 -19.11 28.00 -11.36
CA ILE A 82 -18.38 29.20 -10.93
C ILE A 82 -18.93 30.45 -11.61
N THR A 83 -19.30 30.38 -12.89
CA THR A 83 -19.90 31.52 -13.61
C THR A 83 -21.28 31.87 -13.07
N ALA A 84 -22.09 30.89 -12.67
CA ALA A 84 -23.38 31.13 -12.06
C ALA A 84 -23.22 31.78 -10.68
N TRP A 85 -22.34 31.24 -9.83
CA TRP A 85 -21.99 31.83 -8.54
C TRP A 85 -21.45 33.26 -8.69
N ALA A 86 -20.55 33.51 -9.64
CA ALA A 86 -19.99 34.84 -9.88
C ALA A 86 -21.06 35.86 -10.31
N LYS A 87 -22.09 35.44 -11.06
CA LYS A 87 -23.22 36.30 -11.40
C LYS A 87 -24.00 36.71 -10.16
N GLU A 88 -24.25 35.77 -9.24
CA GLU A 88 -24.90 36.07 -7.96
C GLU A 88 -24.03 36.98 -7.09
N ARG A 89 -22.71 36.73 -7.04
CA ARG A 89 -21.74 37.59 -6.35
C ARG A 89 -21.80 39.04 -6.85
N VAL A 90 -21.74 39.25 -8.17
CA VAL A 90 -21.81 40.59 -8.76
C VAL A 90 -23.17 41.23 -8.55
N ALA A 91 -24.27 40.47 -8.64
CA ALA A 91 -25.61 40.97 -8.37
C ALA A 91 -25.77 41.49 -6.92
N ARG A 92 -25.00 40.95 -5.96
CA ARG A 92 -24.93 41.41 -4.57
C ARG A 92 -23.91 42.55 -4.35
N GLY A 93 -23.34 43.12 -5.41
CA GLY A 93 -22.37 44.22 -5.35
C GLY A 93 -20.91 43.78 -5.24
N GLY A 94 -20.62 42.49 -5.45
CA GLY A 94 -19.25 41.99 -5.50
C GLY A 94 -18.53 42.29 -6.80
N ALA A 95 -17.21 42.13 -6.79
CA ALA A 95 -16.38 42.33 -7.98
C ALA A 95 -16.52 41.17 -8.99
N PRO A 96 -16.17 41.37 -10.27
CA PRO A 96 -15.91 40.28 -11.19
C PRO A 96 -14.75 39.40 -10.72
N ILE A 97 -14.68 38.18 -11.24
CA ILE A 97 -13.54 37.26 -11.07
C ILE A 97 -12.86 37.00 -12.40
N LYS A 98 -11.78 36.22 -12.39
CA LYS A 98 -11.15 35.71 -13.62
C LYS A 98 -11.02 34.19 -13.60
N ILE A 99 -11.28 33.54 -14.73
CA ILE A 99 -10.90 32.14 -14.96
C ILE A 99 -9.78 32.09 -15.99
N ARG A 100 -8.66 31.45 -15.64
CA ARG A 100 -7.60 31.10 -16.59
C ARG A 100 -7.86 29.68 -17.12
N ILE A 101 -8.09 29.55 -18.43
CA ILE A 101 -8.21 28.23 -19.06
C ILE A 101 -6.84 27.79 -19.55
N VAL A 102 -6.36 26.67 -19.01
CA VAL A 102 -5.20 25.93 -19.51
C VAL A 102 -5.68 24.59 -20.10
N LYS A 103 -4.83 23.90 -20.87
CA LYS A 103 -5.13 22.51 -21.24
C LYS A 103 -5.00 21.59 -20.04
N GLY A 104 -3.90 21.68 -19.31
CA GLY A 104 -3.55 20.78 -18.21
C GLY A 104 -2.14 20.25 -18.41
N ALA A 105 -1.45 19.99 -17.30
CA ALA A 105 0.00 19.79 -17.32
C ALA A 105 0.41 18.87 -16.15
N ASN A 106 -0.37 17.81 -15.95
CA ASN A 106 -0.08 16.75 -14.97
C ASN A 106 -0.50 15.37 -15.49
N LEU A 107 -0.74 15.23 -16.81
CA LEU A 107 -1.34 14.03 -17.41
C LEU A 107 -0.53 12.76 -17.11
N ALA A 108 0.80 12.86 -17.11
CA ALA A 108 1.69 11.73 -16.85
C ALA A 108 1.49 11.17 -15.43
N MET A 109 1.41 12.04 -14.42
CA MET A 109 1.12 11.64 -13.04
C MET A 109 -0.31 11.16 -12.86
N GLU A 110 -1.30 11.82 -13.45
CA GLU A 110 -2.71 11.38 -13.39
C GLU A 110 -2.91 9.97 -13.96
N ARG A 111 -2.15 9.62 -15.01
CA ARG A 111 -2.13 8.27 -15.59
C ARG A 111 -1.58 7.22 -14.64
N VAL A 112 -0.43 7.52 -14.03
CA VAL A 112 0.20 6.62 -13.07
C VAL A 112 -0.67 6.48 -11.82
N GLU A 113 -1.17 7.58 -11.26
CA GLU A 113 -2.02 7.55 -10.06
C GLU A 113 -3.28 6.71 -10.31
N ALA A 114 -3.94 6.89 -11.45
CA ALA A 114 -5.09 6.07 -11.84
C ALA A 114 -4.75 4.57 -11.90
N ALA A 115 -3.62 4.20 -12.50
CA ALA A 115 -3.18 2.81 -12.56
C ALA A 115 -2.83 2.23 -11.18
N LEU A 116 -2.13 2.99 -10.34
CA LEU A 116 -1.76 2.59 -8.98
C LEU A 116 -3.01 2.33 -8.13
N GLN A 117 -3.98 3.23 -8.19
CA GLN A 117 -5.20 3.20 -7.36
C GLN A 117 -6.31 2.31 -7.94
N GLY A 118 -6.17 1.83 -9.18
CA GLY A 118 -7.24 1.13 -9.89
C GLY A 118 -8.44 2.03 -10.24
N TRP A 119 -8.20 3.34 -10.37
CA TRP A 119 -9.22 4.32 -10.74
C TRP A 119 -9.24 4.57 -12.24
N GLU A 120 -10.36 5.13 -12.72
CA GLU A 120 -10.36 5.73 -14.04
C GLU A 120 -9.46 6.99 -14.06
N GLN A 121 -8.74 7.17 -15.17
CA GLN A 121 -7.98 8.39 -15.40
C GLN A 121 -8.92 9.59 -15.41
N ALA A 122 -8.66 10.59 -14.56
CA ALA A 122 -9.50 11.78 -14.48
C ALA A 122 -9.49 12.62 -15.77
N PRO A 123 -8.32 12.95 -16.35
CA PRO A 123 -8.27 13.62 -17.66
C PRO A 123 -8.81 12.77 -18.82
N TYR A 124 -9.16 13.41 -19.95
CA TYR A 124 -9.48 12.73 -21.20
C TYR A 124 -8.35 11.80 -21.68
N LEU A 125 -8.74 10.70 -22.32
CA LEU A 125 -7.81 9.74 -22.91
C LEU A 125 -7.19 10.21 -24.23
N THR A 126 -7.83 11.18 -24.91
CA THR A 126 -7.35 11.67 -26.20
C THR A 126 -7.10 13.17 -26.19
N LYS A 127 -6.03 13.60 -26.86
CA LYS A 127 -5.74 15.02 -27.07
C LYS A 127 -6.88 15.74 -27.80
N ALA A 128 -7.54 15.06 -28.73
CA ALA A 128 -8.64 15.64 -29.50
C ALA A 128 -9.81 16.07 -28.60
N ASP A 129 -10.11 15.32 -27.55
CA ASP A 129 -11.17 15.66 -26.59
C ASP A 129 -10.75 16.80 -25.67
N VAL A 130 -9.48 16.83 -25.21
CA VAL A 130 -8.90 17.97 -24.49
C VAL A 130 -9.02 19.25 -25.32
N ASP A 131 -8.61 19.17 -26.58
CA ASP A 131 -8.69 20.30 -27.49
C ASP A 131 -10.15 20.71 -27.71
N ALA A 132 -11.06 19.78 -28.00
CA ALA A 132 -12.48 20.07 -28.17
C ALA A 132 -13.09 20.77 -26.95
N ASN A 133 -12.82 20.27 -25.73
CA ASN A 133 -13.29 20.88 -24.49
C ASN A 133 -12.69 22.29 -24.28
N TYR A 134 -11.42 22.50 -24.59
CA TYR A 134 -10.79 23.83 -24.53
C TYR A 134 -11.58 24.85 -25.38
N LYS A 135 -12.01 24.47 -26.60
CA LYS A 135 -12.76 25.37 -27.49
C LYS A 135 -14.15 25.63 -26.94
N ARG A 136 -14.82 24.59 -26.40
CA ARG A 136 -16.12 24.71 -25.72
C ARG A 136 -16.06 25.69 -24.55
N MET A 137 -15.05 25.57 -23.69
CA MET A 137 -14.86 26.45 -22.53
C MET A 137 -14.56 27.90 -22.92
N VAL A 138 -13.72 28.12 -23.94
CA VAL A 138 -13.43 29.46 -24.49
C VAL A 138 -14.69 30.10 -25.06
N LEU A 139 -15.47 29.38 -25.87
CA LEU A 139 -16.72 29.89 -26.45
C LEU A 139 -17.74 30.25 -25.36
N PHE A 140 -17.82 29.48 -24.28
CA PHE A 140 -18.70 29.79 -23.16
C PHE A 140 -18.23 31.04 -22.39
N GLY A 141 -16.93 31.14 -22.12
CA GLY A 141 -16.33 32.28 -21.39
C GLY A 141 -16.46 33.60 -22.16
N CYS A 142 -16.26 33.57 -23.48
CA CYS A 142 -16.35 34.76 -24.34
C CYS A 142 -17.78 35.23 -24.65
N ARG A 143 -18.83 34.62 -24.09
CA ARG A 143 -20.20 35.16 -24.21
C ARG A 143 -20.26 36.51 -23.48
N PRO A 144 -20.87 37.57 -24.06
CA PRO A 144 -20.86 38.91 -23.45
C PRO A 144 -21.33 38.95 -21.99
N ASP A 145 -22.43 38.26 -21.68
CA ASP A 145 -22.99 38.22 -20.32
C ASP A 145 -22.13 37.44 -19.32
N ASN A 146 -21.24 36.56 -19.82
CA ASN A 146 -20.32 35.81 -18.99
C ASN A 146 -19.00 36.59 -18.81
N ALA A 147 -18.39 37.08 -19.89
CA ALA A 147 -17.08 37.73 -19.88
C ALA A 147 -17.03 38.96 -18.95
N LYS A 148 -18.13 39.73 -18.89
CA LYS A 148 -18.27 40.90 -17.99
C LYS A 148 -18.21 40.55 -16.51
N ILE A 149 -18.61 39.34 -16.15
CA ILE A 149 -18.71 38.86 -14.76
C ILE A 149 -17.50 37.98 -14.42
N VAL A 150 -17.05 37.20 -15.40
CA VAL A 150 -15.92 36.27 -15.32
C VAL A 150 -15.00 36.59 -16.49
N ASN A 151 -13.97 37.39 -16.21
CA ASN A 151 -12.93 37.67 -17.19
C ASN A 151 -12.20 36.37 -17.56
N LEU A 152 -11.73 36.26 -18.79
CA LEU A 152 -11.13 35.03 -19.30
C LEU A 152 -9.65 35.23 -19.59
N GLY A 153 -8.81 34.37 -19.03
CA GLY A 153 -7.41 34.21 -19.44
C GLY A 153 -7.26 33.01 -20.37
N ILE A 154 -6.96 33.24 -21.65
CA ILE A 154 -6.66 32.18 -22.62
C ILE A 154 -5.16 31.89 -22.54
N ALA A 155 -4.78 30.85 -21.79
CA ALA A 155 -3.39 30.45 -21.58
C ALA A 155 -3.00 29.32 -22.56
N SER A 156 -2.16 29.62 -23.56
CA SER A 156 -1.73 28.64 -24.56
C SER A 156 -0.50 29.11 -25.35
N HIS A 157 0.33 28.16 -25.80
CA HIS A 157 1.32 28.39 -26.85
C HIS A 157 0.85 27.96 -28.24
N ASN A 158 -0.33 27.33 -28.35
CA ASN A 158 -0.87 26.93 -29.64
C ASN A 158 -1.44 28.14 -30.39
N LEU A 159 -0.78 28.53 -31.48
CA LEU A 159 -1.17 29.69 -32.28
C LEU A 159 -2.58 29.56 -32.88
N PHE A 160 -3.07 28.35 -33.17
CA PHE A 160 -4.44 28.15 -33.62
C PHE A 160 -5.45 28.45 -32.50
N ASP A 161 -5.14 28.07 -31.26
CA ASP A 161 -5.99 28.34 -30.10
C ASP A 161 -6.00 29.84 -29.75
N LEU A 162 -4.84 30.51 -29.84
CA LEU A 162 -4.72 31.96 -29.64
C LEU A 162 -5.46 32.75 -30.73
N ALA A 163 -5.29 32.38 -32.01
CA ALA A 163 -6.00 33.00 -33.13
C ALA A 163 -7.52 32.78 -33.02
N PHE A 164 -7.96 31.59 -32.61
CA PHE A 164 -9.36 31.30 -32.31
C PHE A 164 -9.90 32.22 -31.21
N GLY A 165 -9.17 32.36 -30.09
CA GLY A 165 -9.53 33.28 -29.02
C GLY A 165 -9.65 34.73 -29.49
N LEU A 166 -8.71 35.22 -30.31
CA LEU A 166 -8.70 36.58 -30.85
C LEU A 166 -9.96 36.85 -31.69
N VAL A 167 -10.32 35.92 -32.56
CA VAL A 167 -11.52 36.04 -33.41
C VAL A 167 -12.79 35.95 -32.58
N VAL A 168 -12.86 35.01 -31.63
CA VAL A 168 -14.04 34.80 -30.79
C VAL A 168 -14.32 36.01 -29.90
N ARG A 169 -13.30 36.60 -29.25
CA ARG A 169 -13.52 37.78 -28.39
C ARG A 169 -13.95 39.00 -29.21
N ALA A 170 -13.36 39.22 -30.39
CA ALA A 170 -13.71 40.33 -31.27
C ALA A 170 -15.14 40.21 -31.82
N ASN A 171 -15.53 39.00 -32.24
CA ASN A 171 -16.89 38.75 -32.71
C ASN A 171 -17.96 38.96 -31.63
N ASN A 172 -17.60 38.81 -30.36
CA ASN A 172 -18.50 39.00 -29.23
C ASN A 172 -18.37 40.39 -28.57
N GLY A 173 -17.41 41.23 -28.99
CA GLY A 173 -17.16 42.55 -28.41
C GLY A 173 -16.74 42.49 -26.93
N VAL A 174 -15.84 41.57 -26.58
CA VAL A 174 -15.35 41.31 -25.22
C VAL A 174 -13.81 41.37 -25.13
N GLU A 175 -13.19 42.25 -25.92
CA GLU A 175 -11.73 42.40 -26.00
C GLU A 175 -11.11 42.84 -24.67
N ASP A 176 -11.83 43.62 -23.86
CA ASP A 176 -11.36 44.14 -22.57
C ASP A 176 -11.48 43.09 -21.44
N GLU A 177 -12.39 42.12 -21.59
CA GLU A 177 -12.62 41.06 -20.61
C GLU A 177 -11.85 39.76 -20.88
N VAL A 178 -11.30 39.60 -22.08
CA VAL A 178 -10.61 38.38 -22.52
C VAL A 178 -9.15 38.68 -22.88
N GLU A 179 -8.24 38.20 -22.03
CA GLU A 179 -6.80 38.36 -22.19
C GLU A 179 -6.09 37.05 -22.55
N PHE A 180 -4.83 37.16 -22.98
CA PHE A 180 -4.00 36.02 -23.36
C PHE A 180 -2.82 35.88 -22.42
N GLU A 181 -2.42 34.63 -22.19
CA GLU A 181 -1.33 34.30 -21.28
C GLU A 181 -0.36 33.30 -21.92
N MET A 182 0.95 33.53 -21.73
CA MET A 182 2.01 32.68 -22.27
C MET A 182 3.15 32.53 -21.25
N LEU A 183 3.94 31.46 -21.36
CA LEU A 183 5.16 31.30 -20.56
C LEU A 183 6.23 32.29 -21.03
N GLU A 184 6.88 32.94 -20.07
CA GLU A 184 8.05 33.76 -20.31
C GLU A 184 9.24 32.89 -20.78
N GLY A 185 10.03 33.40 -21.73
CA GLY A 185 11.26 32.73 -22.20
C GLY A 185 11.08 31.58 -23.19
N MET A 186 9.85 31.10 -23.45
CA MET A 186 9.61 29.91 -24.30
C MET A 186 9.59 30.21 -25.80
N ALA A 187 8.74 31.16 -26.22
CA ALA A 187 8.46 31.45 -27.64
C ALA A 187 8.40 32.96 -27.90
N ASN A 188 9.51 33.65 -27.62
CA ASN A 188 9.56 35.11 -27.52
C ASN A 188 9.11 35.86 -28.78
N HIS A 189 9.41 35.34 -29.98
CA HIS A 189 9.00 35.99 -31.24
C HIS A 189 7.48 35.91 -31.43
N GLN A 190 6.91 34.74 -31.17
CA GLN A 190 5.47 34.48 -31.24
C GLN A 190 4.73 35.27 -30.16
N ALA A 191 5.25 35.31 -28.93
CA ALA A 191 4.69 36.09 -27.84
C ALA A 191 4.58 37.58 -28.19
N ARG A 192 5.61 38.18 -28.81
CA ARG A 192 5.54 39.58 -29.30
C ARG A 192 4.47 39.78 -30.36
N ALA A 193 4.32 38.84 -31.30
CA ALA A 193 3.29 38.92 -32.33
C ALA A 193 1.87 38.82 -31.74
N VAL A 194 1.67 37.90 -30.78
CA VAL A 194 0.41 37.74 -30.07
C VAL A 194 0.11 38.99 -29.24
N GLN A 195 1.08 39.53 -28.49
CA GLN A 195 0.92 40.76 -27.71
C GLN A 195 0.47 41.93 -28.59
N ALA A 196 1.09 42.11 -29.76
CA ALA A 196 0.71 43.15 -30.70
C ALA A 196 -0.70 42.97 -31.27
N ALA A 197 -1.11 41.74 -31.59
CA ALA A 197 -2.45 41.44 -32.09
C ALA A 197 -3.53 41.51 -31.00
N ALA A 198 -3.17 41.18 -29.76
CA ALA A 198 -4.09 41.11 -28.64
C ALA A 198 -4.26 42.44 -27.88
N GLY A 199 -3.36 43.42 -28.08
CA GLY A 199 -3.33 44.66 -27.31
C GLY A 199 -2.83 44.47 -25.86
N GLY A 200 -2.25 43.30 -25.54
CA GLY A 200 -1.79 42.92 -24.21
C GLY A 200 -1.41 41.44 -24.15
N LEU A 201 -0.52 41.08 -23.21
CA LEU A 201 -0.13 39.69 -22.96
C LEU A 201 0.38 39.57 -21.52
N LEU A 202 -0.17 38.63 -20.76
CA LEU A 202 0.34 38.29 -19.43
C LEU A 202 1.39 37.17 -19.55
N LEU A 203 2.60 37.45 -19.07
CA LEU A 203 3.70 36.47 -19.07
C LEU A 203 3.77 35.76 -17.72
N TYR A 204 3.74 34.43 -17.74
CA TYR A 204 4.02 33.61 -16.57
C TYR A 204 5.54 33.51 -16.38
N ALA A 205 6.04 34.16 -15.33
CA ALA A 205 7.47 34.23 -15.00
C ALA A 205 7.73 33.51 -13.66
N PRO A 206 8.39 32.34 -13.66
CA PRO A 206 8.74 31.63 -12.44
C PRO A 206 9.83 32.39 -11.67
N VAL A 207 9.66 32.54 -10.36
CA VAL A 207 10.63 33.16 -9.46
C VAL A 207 10.91 32.25 -8.27
N VAL A 208 12.16 32.17 -7.85
CA VAL A 208 12.59 31.32 -6.75
C VAL A 208 13.64 32.06 -5.91
N LYS A 209 13.76 31.72 -4.63
CA LYS A 209 14.88 32.18 -3.81
C LYS A 209 16.18 31.57 -4.34
N GLN A 210 17.28 32.29 -4.20
CA GLN A 210 18.59 31.82 -4.66
C GLN A 210 18.96 30.44 -4.08
N ASP A 211 18.64 30.22 -2.81
CA ASP A 211 18.95 28.96 -2.11
C ASP A 211 18.12 27.76 -2.60
N ASP A 212 16.99 28.00 -3.28
CA ASP A 212 16.08 26.95 -3.75
C ASP A 212 16.16 26.76 -5.30
N PHE A 213 17.19 27.33 -5.95
CA PHE A 213 17.35 27.31 -7.41
C PHE A 213 17.38 25.88 -7.99
N HIS A 214 18.07 24.95 -7.32
CA HIS A 214 18.16 23.56 -7.76
C HIS A 214 16.77 22.88 -7.80
N SER A 215 15.91 23.13 -6.82
CA SER A 215 14.54 22.60 -6.78
C SER A 215 13.67 23.16 -7.92
N ALA A 216 13.90 24.42 -8.33
CA ALA A 216 13.19 25.01 -9.46
C ALA A 216 13.58 24.39 -10.82
N ILE A 217 14.79 23.86 -10.98
CA ILE A 217 15.22 23.19 -12.22
C ILE A 217 14.37 21.95 -12.48
N ALA A 218 14.14 21.11 -11.47
CA ALA A 218 13.31 19.91 -11.61
C ALA A 218 11.87 20.26 -12.06
N TYR A 219 11.31 21.32 -11.48
CA TYR A 219 10.01 21.87 -11.91
C TYR A 219 10.03 22.33 -13.37
N LEU A 220 11.05 23.09 -13.79
CA LEU A 220 11.15 23.62 -15.15
C LEU A 220 11.34 22.52 -16.20
N VAL A 221 12.16 21.51 -15.92
CA VAL A 221 12.37 20.36 -16.83
C VAL A 221 11.05 19.63 -17.05
N ARG A 222 10.27 19.37 -16.00
CA ARG A 222 8.93 18.77 -16.11
C ARG A 222 8.02 19.61 -17.02
N ARG A 223 7.99 20.92 -16.82
CA ARG A 223 7.18 21.83 -17.66
C ARG A 223 7.65 21.86 -19.11
N LEU A 224 8.93 21.68 -19.39
CA LEU A 224 9.45 21.57 -20.75
C LEU A 224 9.01 20.25 -21.40
N ASP A 225 9.29 19.12 -20.75
CA ASP A 225 8.97 17.78 -21.27
C ASP A 225 7.47 17.62 -21.57
N GLU A 226 6.62 18.10 -20.66
CA GLU A 226 5.16 18.12 -20.82
C GLU A 226 4.69 18.90 -22.05
N ASN A 227 5.47 19.88 -22.50
CA ASN A 227 5.12 20.75 -23.61
C ASN A 227 5.80 20.33 -24.94
N THR A 228 6.85 19.49 -24.90
CA THR A 228 7.63 19.09 -26.10
C THR A 228 7.33 17.70 -26.64
N ALA A 229 6.38 16.95 -26.06
CA ALA A 229 5.91 15.67 -26.61
C ALA A 229 5.42 15.77 -28.06
N GLU A 230 5.51 14.70 -28.85
CA GLU A 230 5.26 14.68 -30.31
C GLU A 230 3.88 15.21 -30.75
N GLU A 231 2.87 15.06 -29.90
CA GLU A 231 1.52 15.55 -30.19
C GLU A 231 1.31 17.02 -29.79
N ASN A 232 2.25 17.65 -29.09
CA ASN A 232 2.13 19.02 -28.61
C ASN A 232 2.56 20.05 -29.64
N PHE A 233 1.89 21.19 -29.62
CA PHE A 233 2.14 22.25 -30.59
C PHE A 233 3.57 22.81 -30.50
N LEU A 234 4.15 22.89 -29.29
CA LEU A 234 5.51 23.40 -29.09
C LEU A 234 6.59 22.50 -29.74
N HIS A 235 6.33 21.20 -29.88
CA HIS A 235 7.18 20.29 -30.66
C HIS A 235 7.27 20.70 -32.13
N ASP A 236 6.13 21.02 -32.73
CA ASP A 236 6.03 21.42 -34.14
C ASP A 236 6.32 22.91 -34.38
N LEU A 237 6.27 23.76 -33.33
CA LEU A 237 6.37 25.21 -33.44
C LEU A 237 7.71 25.66 -34.06
N PHE A 238 8.81 25.01 -33.68
CA PHE A 238 10.13 25.34 -34.19
C PHE A 238 10.27 24.84 -35.64
N GLY A 239 10.24 25.78 -36.58
CA GLY A 239 10.33 25.51 -38.03
C GLY A 239 8.99 25.37 -38.74
N LEU A 240 7.85 25.63 -38.07
CA LEU A 240 6.52 25.61 -38.68
C LEU A 240 6.37 26.69 -39.78
N GLN A 241 6.02 26.29 -41.00
CA GLN A 241 5.73 27.19 -42.12
C GLN A 241 4.30 27.01 -42.62
N VAL A 242 3.63 28.11 -42.97
CA VAL A 242 2.26 28.06 -43.50
C VAL A 242 2.23 27.24 -44.79
N GLY A 243 1.42 26.18 -44.79
CA GLY A 243 1.25 25.29 -45.95
C GLY A 243 2.17 24.06 -45.96
N ASP A 244 3.09 23.93 -45.00
CA ASP A 244 3.87 22.71 -44.83
C ASP A 244 3.05 21.56 -44.19
N GLU A 245 3.66 20.39 -44.09
CA GLU A 245 3.03 19.19 -43.53
C GLU A 245 2.67 19.36 -42.05
N LYS A 246 3.55 19.97 -41.25
CA LYS A 246 3.33 20.23 -39.82
C LYS A 246 2.14 21.18 -39.61
N TRP A 247 2.02 22.21 -40.43
CA TRP A 247 0.93 23.17 -40.42
C TRP A 247 -0.38 22.50 -40.85
N ALA A 248 -0.36 21.67 -41.89
CA ALA A 248 -1.53 20.92 -42.33
C ALA A 248 -2.04 19.96 -41.22
N LYS A 249 -1.11 19.29 -40.53
CA LYS A 249 -1.40 18.44 -39.36
C LYS A 249 -2.04 19.23 -38.23
N GLN A 250 -1.42 20.31 -37.77
CA GLN A 250 -1.94 21.15 -36.68
C GLN A 250 -3.27 21.82 -37.03
N LYS A 251 -3.46 22.26 -38.29
CA LYS A 251 -4.75 22.73 -38.80
C LYS A 251 -5.81 21.63 -38.75
N GLY A 252 -5.46 20.40 -39.13
CA GLY A 252 -6.35 19.24 -39.05
C GLY A 252 -6.84 18.98 -37.63
N PHE A 253 -5.92 19.00 -36.65
CA PHE A 253 -6.27 18.88 -35.23
C PHE A 253 -7.19 20.01 -34.76
N PHE A 254 -6.88 21.25 -35.12
CA PHE A 254 -7.72 22.41 -34.78
C PHE A 254 -9.14 22.29 -35.35
N LEU A 255 -9.29 22.01 -36.65
CA LEU A 255 -10.60 21.90 -37.29
C LEU A 255 -11.43 20.74 -36.71
N THR A 256 -10.77 19.62 -36.41
CA THR A 256 -11.40 18.47 -35.76
C THR A 256 -11.90 18.85 -34.38
N ALA A 257 -11.09 19.51 -33.57
CA ALA A 257 -11.47 19.96 -32.23
C ALA A 257 -12.65 20.95 -32.26
N VAL A 258 -12.66 21.90 -33.21
CA VAL A 258 -13.78 22.84 -33.39
C VAL A 258 -15.08 22.10 -33.76
N LYS A 259 -15.00 21.08 -34.62
CA LYS A 259 -16.16 20.26 -35.02
C LYS A 259 -16.70 19.44 -33.83
N ARG A 260 -15.80 18.84 -33.04
CA ARG A 260 -16.13 17.92 -31.94
C ARG A 260 -16.39 18.60 -30.59
N ARG A 261 -16.28 19.93 -30.49
CA ARG A 261 -16.41 20.68 -29.22
C ARG A 261 -17.68 20.37 -28.42
N ASP A 262 -18.78 20.08 -29.11
CA ASP A 262 -20.08 19.77 -28.51
C ASP A 262 -20.28 18.25 -28.31
N GLU A 263 -19.38 17.43 -28.84
CA GLU A 263 -19.39 15.96 -28.76
C GLU A 263 -18.50 15.43 -27.63
N ALA A 264 -17.50 16.20 -27.17
CA ALA A 264 -16.62 15.80 -26.08
C ALA A 264 -17.42 15.57 -24.78
N PRO A 265 -17.26 14.42 -24.09
CA PRO A 265 -17.94 14.15 -22.83
C PRO A 265 -17.73 15.28 -21.81
N ALA A 266 -18.73 15.59 -21.00
CA ALA A 266 -18.63 16.64 -19.97
C ALA A 266 -18.78 16.09 -18.54
N ALA A 267 -19.17 14.83 -18.40
CA ALA A 267 -19.23 14.17 -17.10
C ALA A 267 -17.82 13.74 -16.68
N PRO A 268 -17.49 13.78 -15.38
CA PRO A 268 -16.19 13.29 -14.89
C PRO A 268 -16.03 11.80 -15.24
N ASN A 269 -14.80 11.39 -15.53
CA ASN A 269 -14.50 9.96 -15.71
C ASN A 269 -14.59 9.22 -14.36
N ARG A 270 -14.05 9.82 -13.29
CA ARG A 270 -14.14 9.25 -11.95
C ARG A 270 -15.56 9.42 -11.39
N THR A 271 -16.26 8.30 -11.23
CA THR A 271 -17.69 8.27 -10.86
C THR A 271 -17.98 7.43 -9.61
N GLN A 272 -16.95 6.98 -8.89
CA GLN A 272 -17.10 6.15 -7.69
C GLN A 272 -18.00 6.84 -6.65
N ASN A 273 -18.95 6.08 -6.10
CA ASN A 273 -19.83 6.57 -5.05
C ASN A 273 -20.15 5.42 -4.09
N ARG A 274 -19.44 5.39 -2.96
CA ARG A 274 -19.59 4.36 -1.92
C ARG A 274 -20.98 4.32 -1.27
N GLN A 275 -21.86 5.29 -1.51
CA GLN A 275 -23.25 5.25 -1.01
C GLN A 275 -24.16 4.36 -1.87
N THR A 276 -23.87 4.23 -3.17
CA THR A 276 -24.77 3.63 -4.15
C THR A 276 -24.14 2.52 -4.97
N GLU A 277 -22.81 2.38 -4.94
CA GLU A 277 -22.14 1.31 -5.67
C GLU A 277 -22.39 -0.05 -5.02
N HIS A 278 -22.40 -1.07 -5.87
CA HIS A 278 -22.41 -2.46 -5.46
C HIS A 278 -21.30 -3.17 -6.22
N ARG A 279 -20.37 -3.78 -5.48
CA ARG A 279 -19.25 -4.51 -6.06
C ARG A 279 -19.68 -5.95 -6.34
N GLN A 280 -19.29 -6.46 -7.50
CA GLN A 280 -19.49 -7.84 -7.91
C GLN A 280 -18.19 -8.36 -8.48
N PHE A 281 -17.88 -9.63 -8.19
CA PHE A 281 -16.63 -10.25 -8.63
C PHE A 281 -16.96 -11.49 -9.46
N ASP A 282 -16.41 -11.55 -10.68
CA ASP A 282 -16.54 -12.73 -11.52
C ASP A 282 -15.43 -13.74 -11.16
N PRO A 283 -15.76 -14.92 -10.60
CA PRO A 283 -14.76 -15.92 -10.22
C PRO A 283 -14.00 -16.51 -11.42
N ALA A 284 -14.52 -16.38 -12.65
CA ALA A 284 -13.85 -16.82 -13.87
C ALA A 284 -12.92 -15.74 -14.47
N ALA A 285 -13.09 -14.48 -14.09
CA ALA A 285 -12.22 -13.40 -14.55
C ALA A 285 -10.85 -13.43 -13.84
N PRO A 286 -9.78 -12.94 -14.50
CA PRO A 286 -8.51 -12.71 -13.85
C PRO A 286 -8.66 -11.86 -12.58
N PHE A 287 -7.83 -12.11 -11.58
CA PHE A 287 -7.82 -11.31 -10.36
C PHE A 287 -7.45 -9.86 -10.69
N THR A 288 -8.19 -8.93 -10.07
CA THR A 288 -7.88 -7.50 -10.05
C THR A 288 -8.06 -7.00 -8.61
N ASN A 289 -7.19 -6.10 -8.19
CA ASN A 289 -7.29 -5.47 -6.87
C ASN A 289 -8.52 -4.55 -6.80
N GLU A 290 -9.16 -4.51 -5.64
CA GLU A 290 -10.24 -3.59 -5.30
C GLU A 290 -9.67 -2.16 -5.21
N PRO A 291 -10.23 -1.19 -5.94
CA PRO A 291 -9.81 0.20 -5.83
C PRO A 291 -10.19 0.77 -4.46
N ASP A 292 -9.28 1.55 -3.88
CA ASP A 292 -9.54 2.34 -2.67
C ASP A 292 -10.62 3.41 -2.92
N THR A 293 -11.17 3.96 -1.84
CA THR A 293 -12.14 5.05 -1.93
C THR A 293 -11.46 6.32 -2.44
N ASP A 294 -11.93 6.85 -3.56
CA ASP A 294 -11.47 8.14 -4.08
C ASP A 294 -12.12 9.28 -3.27
N PHE A 295 -11.41 9.75 -2.25
CA PHE A 295 -11.83 10.88 -1.43
C PHE A 295 -11.71 12.25 -2.13
N SER A 296 -11.24 12.33 -3.38
CA SER A 296 -11.37 13.55 -4.19
C SER A 296 -12.82 13.82 -4.59
N LEU A 297 -13.66 12.79 -4.61
CA LEU A 297 -15.07 12.88 -4.99
C LEU A 297 -15.94 13.34 -3.79
N PRO A 298 -16.74 14.41 -3.93
CA PRO A 298 -17.57 14.93 -2.84
C PRO A 298 -18.54 13.90 -2.23
N ALA A 299 -19.09 12.99 -3.04
CA ALA A 299 -20.01 11.96 -2.58
C ALA A 299 -19.36 11.02 -1.53
N ASN A 300 -18.10 10.65 -1.76
CA ASN A 300 -17.34 9.79 -0.84
C ASN A 300 -16.95 10.52 0.46
N GLN A 301 -16.65 11.82 0.38
CA GLN A 301 -16.41 12.65 1.57
C GLN A 301 -17.67 12.75 2.45
N GLN A 302 -18.84 12.98 1.82
CA GLN A 302 -20.12 13.02 2.53
C GLN A 302 -20.49 11.67 3.13
N TRP A 303 -20.28 10.59 2.38
CA TRP A 303 -20.47 9.22 2.86
C TRP A 303 -19.66 8.97 4.13
N VAL A 304 -18.35 9.19 4.11
CA VAL A 304 -17.51 8.85 5.27
C VAL A 304 -17.76 9.78 6.47
N ALA A 305 -18.10 11.04 6.24
CA ALA A 305 -18.54 11.95 7.28
C ALA A 305 -19.85 11.48 7.94
N SER A 306 -20.79 10.94 7.16
CA SER A 306 -22.02 10.36 7.70
C SER A 306 -21.77 9.11 8.54
N ILE A 307 -20.81 8.26 8.12
CA ILE A 307 -20.38 7.08 8.87
C ILE A 307 -19.74 7.50 10.19
N ALA A 308 -18.75 8.39 10.18
CA ALA A 308 -18.07 8.86 11.39
C ALA A 308 -19.07 9.43 12.39
N LYS A 309 -20.00 10.30 11.95
CA LYS A 309 -21.05 10.86 12.81
C LYS A 309 -22.00 9.81 13.39
N LYS A 310 -22.38 8.81 12.58
CA LYS A 310 -23.27 7.72 13.03
C LYS A 310 -22.60 6.88 14.12
N TRP A 311 -21.32 6.55 13.93
CA TRP A 311 -20.56 5.70 14.83
C TRP A 311 -20.11 6.42 16.10
N GLU A 312 -19.78 7.70 16.01
CA GLU A 312 -19.42 8.54 17.16
C GLU A 312 -20.51 8.59 18.23
N ALA A 313 -21.77 8.50 17.80
CA ALA A 313 -22.97 8.50 18.65
C ALA A 313 -23.59 7.11 18.84
N ALA A 314 -22.96 6.04 18.35
CA ALA A 314 -23.53 4.71 18.38
C ALA A 314 -23.47 4.11 19.80
N ASN A 315 -24.59 3.52 20.22
CA ASN A 315 -24.61 2.64 21.39
C ASN A 315 -24.40 1.21 20.90
N ILE A 316 -23.23 0.64 21.21
CA ILE A 316 -22.85 -0.69 20.75
C ILE A 316 -23.40 -1.74 21.72
N PRO A 317 -24.23 -2.69 21.27
CA PRO A 317 -24.71 -3.76 22.13
C PRO A 317 -23.55 -4.69 22.52
N PRO A 318 -23.67 -5.44 23.65
CA PRO A 318 -22.66 -6.42 24.01
C PRO A 318 -22.41 -7.42 22.88
N VAL A 319 -21.14 -7.63 22.54
CA VAL A 319 -20.73 -8.57 21.50
C VAL A 319 -20.72 -9.99 22.07
N PRO A 320 -21.46 -10.95 21.49
CA PRO A 320 -21.51 -12.33 21.99
C PRO A 320 -20.32 -13.16 21.48
N LEU A 321 -20.17 -14.38 22.02
CA LEU A 321 -19.47 -15.46 21.33
C LEU A 321 -20.39 -16.03 20.24
N GLN A 322 -19.82 -16.66 19.23
CA GLN A 322 -20.57 -17.52 18.32
C GLN A 322 -19.87 -18.88 18.22
N ILE A 323 -20.62 -19.93 18.56
CA ILE A 323 -20.14 -21.32 18.62
C ILE A 323 -21.24 -22.20 18.04
N GLY A 324 -20.96 -22.95 16.97
CA GLY A 324 -21.90 -23.92 16.39
C GLY A 324 -23.27 -23.37 15.99
N GLY A 325 -23.32 -22.12 15.52
CA GLY A 325 -24.56 -21.42 15.16
C GLY A 325 -25.26 -20.69 16.31
N GLU A 326 -24.82 -20.89 17.55
CA GLU A 326 -25.43 -20.25 18.73
C GLU A 326 -24.68 -19.00 19.17
N LEU A 327 -25.42 -17.93 19.51
CA LEU A 327 -24.87 -16.72 20.12
C LEU A 327 -24.90 -16.84 21.63
N LEU A 328 -23.72 -16.82 22.26
CA LEU A 328 -23.57 -17.05 23.70
C LEU A 328 -23.04 -15.81 24.41
N THR A 329 -23.50 -15.59 25.63
CA THR A 329 -23.01 -14.50 26.51
C THR A 329 -22.79 -15.05 27.92
N PRO A 330 -21.80 -15.97 28.10
CA PRO A 330 -21.53 -16.57 29.41
C PRO A 330 -21.16 -15.51 30.46
N ASN A 331 -20.47 -14.46 30.01
CA ASN A 331 -20.12 -13.28 30.78
C ASN A 331 -20.14 -12.02 29.89
N GLN A 332 -19.84 -10.86 30.49
CA GLN A 332 -19.59 -9.59 29.78
C GLN A 332 -18.37 -8.90 30.40
N ASN A 333 -17.33 -9.69 30.64
CA ASN A 333 -16.12 -9.25 31.33
C ASN A 333 -15.19 -8.46 30.41
N GLY A 334 -15.25 -8.71 29.10
CA GLY A 334 -14.49 -7.98 28.09
C GLY A 334 -14.97 -6.53 27.96
N ILE A 335 -14.01 -5.60 27.89
CA ILE A 335 -14.27 -4.16 27.77
C ILE A 335 -13.54 -3.63 26.54
N GLY A 336 -14.30 -3.20 25.53
CA GLY A 336 -13.78 -2.43 24.40
C GLY A 336 -13.64 -0.96 24.74
N ARG A 337 -12.65 -0.29 24.15
CA ARG A 337 -12.27 1.09 24.50
C ARG A 337 -12.00 1.89 23.24
N ASP A 338 -12.31 3.19 23.29
CA ASP A 338 -11.95 4.12 22.22
C ASP A 338 -10.58 4.76 22.49
N PRO A 339 -9.53 4.50 21.69
CA PRO A 339 -8.21 5.11 21.86
C PRO A 339 -8.23 6.65 21.77
N SER A 340 -9.20 7.22 21.07
CA SER A 340 -9.38 8.67 20.90
C SER A 340 -10.10 9.35 22.06
N ARG A 341 -10.79 8.59 22.92
CA ARG A 341 -11.59 9.09 24.05
C ARG A 341 -11.24 8.35 25.34
N PRO A 342 -10.01 8.52 25.88
CA PRO A 342 -9.56 7.79 27.05
C PRO A 342 -10.41 8.02 28.32
N GLU A 343 -11.16 9.12 28.38
CA GLU A 343 -12.14 9.43 29.43
C GLU A 343 -13.39 8.52 29.39
N GLN A 344 -13.72 7.96 28.22
CA GLN A 344 -14.75 6.96 28.06
C GLN A 344 -14.17 5.58 28.36
N ALA A 345 -14.20 5.20 29.65
CA ALA A 345 -13.58 3.96 30.13
C ALA A 345 -14.12 2.67 29.48
N GLU A 346 -15.35 2.71 28.95
CA GLU A 346 -16.05 1.59 28.32
C GLU A 346 -16.82 2.09 27.09
N ALA A 347 -16.38 1.68 25.89
CA ALA A 347 -17.11 1.95 24.67
C ALA A 347 -18.19 0.88 24.42
N TYR A 348 -17.90 -0.38 24.76
CA TYR A 348 -18.82 -1.51 24.71
C TYR A 348 -18.28 -2.69 25.54
N ARG A 349 -19.11 -3.73 25.72
CA ARG A 349 -18.72 -4.99 26.36
C ARG A 349 -18.74 -6.14 25.39
N TYR A 350 -17.96 -7.17 25.68
CA TYR A 350 -18.01 -8.43 24.93
C TYR A 350 -17.89 -9.64 25.85
N ALA A 351 -18.48 -10.74 25.42
CA ALA A 351 -18.37 -12.02 26.08
C ALA A 351 -16.98 -12.62 25.84
N GLN A 352 -16.44 -13.30 26.85
CA GLN A 352 -15.21 -14.07 26.75
C GLN A 352 -15.51 -15.54 27.01
N ALA A 353 -14.95 -16.43 26.19
CA ALA A 353 -15.10 -17.86 26.35
C ALA A 353 -14.45 -18.33 27.65
N GLU A 354 -15.18 -19.16 28.39
CA GLU A 354 -14.70 -19.91 29.55
C GLU A 354 -14.38 -21.35 29.11
N PRO A 355 -13.71 -22.18 29.95
CA PRO A 355 -13.28 -23.53 29.56
C PRO A 355 -14.39 -24.40 28.94
N ASP A 356 -15.61 -24.32 29.45
CA ASP A 356 -16.76 -25.07 28.91
C ASP A 356 -17.10 -24.65 27.48
N GLN A 357 -17.01 -23.36 27.14
CA GLN A 357 -17.26 -22.90 25.78
C GLN A 357 -16.11 -23.24 24.83
N ILE A 358 -14.86 -23.24 25.31
CA ILE A 358 -13.70 -23.69 24.52
C ILE A 358 -13.88 -25.16 24.12
N GLU A 359 -14.27 -26.01 25.05
CA GLU A 359 -14.52 -27.43 24.80
C GLU A 359 -15.62 -27.64 23.74
N VAL A 360 -16.72 -26.90 23.83
CA VAL A 360 -17.79 -26.96 22.82
C VAL A 360 -17.30 -26.48 21.45
N ALA A 361 -16.57 -25.35 21.40
CA ALA A 361 -16.07 -24.80 20.14
C ALA A 361 -15.11 -25.77 19.42
N LEU A 362 -14.24 -26.44 20.16
CA LEU A 362 -13.32 -27.43 19.62
C LEU A 362 -14.07 -28.65 19.07
N ASN A 363 -15.06 -29.18 19.80
CA ASN A 363 -15.86 -30.30 19.31
C ASN A 363 -16.64 -29.94 18.05
N VAL A 364 -17.26 -28.75 18.01
CA VAL A 364 -17.96 -28.25 16.81
C VAL A 364 -17.00 -28.13 15.62
N ALA A 365 -15.79 -27.60 15.82
CA ALA A 365 -14.83 -27.42 14.75
C ALA A 365 -14.36 -28.76 14.14
N VAL A 366 -14.17 -29.77 14.99
CA VAL A 366 -13.79 -31.13 14.56
C VAL A 366 -14.95 -31.81 13.84
N GLU A 367 -16.18 -31.71 14.38
CA GLU A 367 -17.38 -32.31 13.77
C GLU A 367 -17.69 -31.70 12.39
N ALA A 368 -17.49 -30.39 12.22
CA ALA A 368 -17.73 -29.70 10.95
C ALA A 368 -16.64 -29.93 9.89
N GLN A 369 -15.50 -30.52 10.26
CA GLN A 369 -14.34 -30.63 9.37
C GLN A 369 -14.60 -31.53 8.16
N GLU A 370 -15.26 -32.67 8.35
CA GLU A 370 -15.52 -33.62 7.25
C GLU A 370 -16.45 -33.02 6.18
N ASP A 371 -17.52 -32.35 6.61
CA ASP A 371 -18.46 -31.69 5.70
C ASP A 371 -17.78 -30.53 4.97
N TRP A 372 -16.99 -29.71 5.67
CA TRP A 372 -16.31 -28.58 5.04
C TRP A 372 -15.22 -28.99 4.05
N GLN A 373 -14.37 -29.97 4.40
CA GLN A 373 -13.34 -30.44 3.46
C GLN A 373 -13.96 -31.07 2.19
N SER A 374 -15.13 -31.71 2.32
CA SER A 374 -15.86 -32.31 1.20
C SER A 374 -16.53 -31.28 0.28
N THR A 375 -16.71 -30.05 0.75
CA THR A 375 -17.22 -28.94 -0.05
C THR A 375 -16.24 -28.66 -1.20
N SER A 376 -16.68 -28.81 -2.45
CA SER A 376 -15.81 -28.68 -3.61
C SER A 376 -15.04 -27.34 -3.65
N ILE A 377 -13.85 -27.35 -4.25
CA ILE A 377 -13.04 -26.14 -4.50
C ILE A 377 -13.87 -25.05 -5.20
N ALA A 378 -14.71 -25.43 -6.18
CA ALA A 378 -15.58 -24.51 -6.90
C ALA A 378 -16.61 -23.81 -5.99
N GLU A 379 -17.18 -24.54 -5.02
CA GLU A 379 -18.13 -23.98 -4.07
C GLU A 379 -17.43 -23.09 -3.03
N ARG A 380 -16.26 -23.49 -2.52
CA ARG A 380 -15.44 -22.63 -1.66
C ARG A 380 -15.05 -21.34 -2.37
N LYS A 381 -14.63 -21.42 -3.64
CA LYS A 381 -14.36 -20.28 -4.51
C LYS A 381 -15.58 -19.35 -4.63
N ARG A 382 -16.77 -19.91 -4.84
CA ARG A 382 -18.03 -19.14 -4.89
C ARG A 382 -18.30 -18.39 -3.58
N LEU A 383 -18.13 -19.08 -2.44
CA LEU A 383 -18.34 -18.49 -1.10
C LEU A 383 -17.33 -17.39 -0.78
N LEU A 384 -16.04 -17.58 -1.07
CA LEU A 384 -15.01 -16.55 -0.88
C LEU A 384 -15.22 -15.34 -1.80
N THR A 385 -15.66 -15.57 -3.04
CA THR A 385 -16.01 -14.48 -3.97
C THR A 385 -17.21 -13.70 -3.42
N ARG A 386 -18.22 -14.37 -2.87
CA ARG A 386 -19.35 -13.71 -2.20
C ARG A 386 -18.91 -12.97 -0.92
N ALA A 387 -17.92 -13.50 -0.18
CA ALA A 387 -17.35 -12.80 0.96
C ALA A 387 -16.71 -11.47 0.55
N ALA A 388 -16.01 -11.41 -0.58
CA ALA A 388 -15.47 -10.16 -1.12
C ALA A 388 -16.59 -9.11 -1.37
N GLU A 389 -17.73 -9.54 -1.91
CA GLU A 389 -18.91 -8.67 -2.11
C GLU A 389 -19.49 -8.19 -0.78
N MET A 390 -19.63 -9.08 0.21
CA MET A 390 -20.16 -8.72 1.54
C MET A 390 -19.24 -7.75 2.29
N LEU A 391 -17.92 -7.91 2.16
CA LEU A 391 -16.93 -7.00 2.73
C LEU A 391 -17.04 -5.61 2.09
N ALA A 392 -17.22 -5.55 0.76
CA ALA A 392 -17.43 -4.28 0.05
C ALA A 392 -18.73 -3.59 0.48
N GLU A 393 -19.84 -4.32 0.58
CA GLU A 393 -21.13 -3.80 1.09
C GLU A 393 -21.00 -3.26 2.54
N ARG A 394 -20.17 -3.91 3.35
CA ARG A 394 -19.94 -3.55 4.77
C ARG A 394 -18.77 -2.59 4.99
N ARG A 395 -18.15 -2.04 3.94
CA ARG A 395 -16.99 -1.13 4.04
C ARG A 395 -17.17 0.00 5.06
N GLY A 396 -18.31 0.69 5.03
CA GLY A 396 -18.61 1.76 5.99
C GLY A 396 -18.80 1.29 7.44
N VAL A 397 -19.28 0.06 7.64
CA VAL A 397 -19.42 -0.56 8.98
C VAL A 397 -18.03 -0.89 9.52
N LEU A 398 -17.17 -1.50 8.70
CA LEU A 398 -15.80 -1.87 9.07
C LEU A 398 -14.94 -0.63 9.38
N ILE A 399 -15.04 0.42 8.56
CA ILE A 399 -14.37 1.71 8.83
C ILE A 399 -14.83 2.30 10.17
N GLY A 400 -16.15 2.37 10.40
CA GLY A 400 -16.69 2.91 11.65
C GLY A 400 -16.23 2.14 12.90
N ALA A 401 -16.22 0.81 12.83
CA ALA A 401 -15.69 -0.04 13.89
C ALA A 401 -14.19 0.18 14.11
N ALA A 402 -13.39 0.31 13.04
CA ALA A 402 -11.95 0.53 13.15
C ALA A 402 -11.57 1.93 13.70
N ILE A 403 -12.40 2.96 13.46
CA ILE A 403 -12.24 4.26 14.11
C ILE A 403 -12.47 4.11 15.62
N LEU A 404 -13.57 3.47 16.01
CA LEU A 404 -13.97 3.33 17.42
C LEU A 404 -13.00 2.45 18.20
N ASP A 405 -12.77 1.21 17.75
CA ASP A 405 -12.03 0.19 18.51
C ASP A 405 -10.51 0.33 18.30
N GLY A 406 -10.10 0.60 17.06
CA GLY A 406 -8.70 0.67 16.66
C GLY A 406 -8.08 2.07 16.72
N GLY A 407 -8.87 3.13 16.90
CA GLY A 407 -8.37 4.51 16.80
C GLY A 407 -7.73 4.82 15.44
N LYS A 408 -8.16 4.14 14.37
CA LYS A 408 -7.49 4.18 13.06
C LYS A 408 -7.98 5.36 12.23
N ALA A 409 -7.05 6.05 11.56
CA ALA A 409 -7.40 7.07 10.58
C ALA A 409 -8.23 6.45 9.44
N VAL A 410 -9.27 7.16 8.99
CA VAL A 410 -10.19 6.67 7.95
C VAL A 410 -9.47 6.16 6.70
N VAL A 411 -8.49 6.89 6.21
CA VAL A 411 -7.74 6.48 5.00
C VAL A 411 -6.93 5.20 5.22
N GLN A 412 -6.48 4.93 6.46
CA GLN A 412 -5.76 3.69 6.78
C GLN A 412 -6.74 2.52 6.95
N ALA A 413 -7.95 2.77 7.47
CA ALA A 413 -9.00 1.75 7.60
C ALA A 413 -9.62 1.39 6.24
N ASP A 414 -9.78 2.37 5.33
CA ASP A 414 -10.34 2.14 3.99
C ASP A 414 -9.44 1.23 3.14
N THR A 415 -8.14 1.50 3.08
CA THR A 415 -7.17 0.63 2.39
C THR A 415 -7.17 -0.79 2.96
N GLU A 416 -7.36 -0.93 4.28
CA GLU A 416 -7.42 -2.24 4.91
C GLU A 416 -8.70 -3.03 4.54
N VAL A 417 -9.83 -2.35 4.33
CA VAL A 417 -11.02 -3.01 3.79
C VAL A 417 -10.75 -3.50 2.36
N SER A 418 -10.07 -2.71 1.52
CA SER A 418 -9.68 -3.14 0.18
C SER A 418 -8.76 -4.36 0.23
N GLU A 419 -7.79 -4.38 1.14
CA GLU A 419 -6.90 -5.53 1.36
C GLU A 419 -7.67 -6.79 1.79
N ALA A 420 -8.68 -6.67 2.67
CA ALA A 420 -9.55 -7.79 3.05
C ALA A 420 -10.40 -8.33 1.88
N ILE A 421 -10.96 -7.43 1.05
CA ILE A 421 -11.68 -7.79 -0.17
C ILE A 421 -10.73 -8.51 -1.14
N ASP A 422 -9.51 -8.00 -1.29
CA ASP A 422 -8.49 -8.60 -2.13
C ASP A 422 -8.09 -9.99 -1.64
N PHE A 423 -7.90 -10.22 -0.33
CA PHE A 423 -7.65 -11.56 0.19
C PHE A 423 -8.76 -12.54 -0.17
N ALA A 424 -10.03 -12.13 -0.03
CA ALA A 424 -11.17 -12.97 -0.38
C ALA A 424 -11.17 -13.33 -1.86
N ASN A 425 -11.02 -12.32 -2.72
CA ASN A 425 -11.04 -12.51 -4.17
C ASN A 425 -9.78 -13.24 -4.69
N TYR A 426 -8.61 -12.98 -4.11
CA TYR A 426 -7.35 -13.61 -4.50
C TYR A 426 -7.29 -15.07 -4.08
N TYR A 427 -7.57 -15.38 -2.80
CA TYR A 427 -7.52 -16.76 -2.33
C TYR A 427 -8.61 -17.64 -2.92
N ALA A 428 -9.75 -17.09 -3.34
CA ALA A 428 -10.75 -17.82 -4.13
C ALA A 428 -10.16 -18.50 -5.39
N ARG A 429 -9.03 -18.00 -5.92
CA ARG A 429 -8.32 -18.52 -7.10
C ARG A 429 -7.07 -19.34 -6.76
N ALA A 430 -6.69 -19.45 -5.49
CA ALA A 430 -5.43 -20.06 -5.07
C ALA A 430 -5.29 -21.55 -5.45
N LEU A 431 -6.41 -22.25 -5.61
CA LEU A 431 -6.45 -23.66 -6.02
C LEU A 431 -6.88 -23.87 -7.48
N ASP A 432 -6.92 -22.82 -8.31
CA ASP A 432 -7.23 -22.96 -9.75
C ASP A 432 -6.17 -23.80 -10.50
N ILE A 433 -4.98 -23.95 -9.92
CA ILE A 433 -3.89 -24.79 -10.45
C ILE A 433 -4.07 -26.29 -10.13
N ALA A 434 -5.08 -26.67 -9.33
CA ALA A 434 -5.23 -28.04 -8.82
C ALA A 434 -5.36 -29.09 -9.95
N GLU A 435 -6.16 -28.79 -10.98
CA GLU A 435 -6.39 -29.72 -12.11
C GLU A 435 -5.29 -29.65 -13.19
N THR A 436 -4.37 -28.69 -13.10
CA THR A 436 -3.32 -28.47 -14.10
C THR A 436 -1.95 -28.86 -13.56
N GLU A 437 -1.37 -28.02 -12.71
CA GLU A 437 -0.02 -28.19 -12.15
C GLU A 437 0.06 -29.25 -11.05
N LEU A 438 -1.06 -29.58 -10.39
CA LEU A 438 -1.09 -30.44 -9.20
C LEU A 438 -1.94 -31.72 -9.40
N SER A 439 -2.23 -32.08 -10.64
CA SER A 439 -3.12 -33.19 -11.01
C SER A 439 -2.59 -34.58 -10.62
N ASP A 440 -1.29 -34.69 -10.35
CA ASP A 440 -0.59 -35.88 -9.87
C ASP A 440 -0.48 -35.93 -8.33
N CYS A 441 -1.11 -34.99 -7.61
CA CYS A 441 -1.11 -34.93 -6.16
C CYS A 441 -2.53 -34.84 -5.58
N THR A 442 -2.71 -35.30 -4.35
CA THR A 442 -3.90 -35.06 -3.52
C THR A 442 -3.56 -34.13 -2.37
N PHE A 443 -4.56 -33.34 -1.96
CA PHE A 443 -4.44 -32.39 -0.86
C PHE A 443 -5.32 -32.83 0.31
N ALA A 444 -4.76 -32.81 1.52
CA ALA A 444 -5.48 -32.99 2.76
C ALA A 444 -5.36 -31.69 3.58
N PRO A 445 -6.46 -31.02 3.95
CA PRO A 445 -6.39 -29.91 4.91
C PRO A 445 -5.81 -30.39 6.25
N PHE A 446 -5.29 -29.47 7.06
CA PHE A 446 -4.79 -29.80 8.39
C PHE A 446 -5.91 -30.26 9.33
N GLY A 447 -7.06 -29.59 9.30
CA GLY A 447 -8.16 -29.80 10.25
C GLY A 447 -8.64 -28.45 10.79
N THR A 448 -8.60 -28.26 12.11
CA THR A 448 -8.99 -26.97 12.71
C THR A 448 -7.81 -26.01 12.80
N VAL A 449 -7.98 -24.82 12.22
CA VAL A 449 -6.99 -23.74 12.25
C VAL A 449 -7.45 -22.62 13.18
N LEU A 450 -6.62 -22.31 14.17
CA LEU A 450 -6.85 -21.18 15.09
C LEU A 450 -6.22 -19.90 14.51
N ILE A 451 -7.02 -18.85 14.37
CA ILE A 451 -6.57 -17.54 13.90
C ILE A 451 -6.38 -16.60 15.09
N THR A 452 -5.16 -16.12 15.27
CA THR A 452 -4.73 -15.19 16.33
C THR A 452 -4.18 -13.90 15.72
N PRO A 453 -5.06 -12.99 15.25
CA PRO A 453 -4.67 -11.77 14.55
C PRO A 453 -4.19 -10.67 15.53
N PRO A 454 -3.55 -9.60 15.03
CA PRO A 454 -3.16 -8.45 15.82
C PRO A 454 -4.27 -7.39 15.82
N TRP A 455 -4.07 -6.33 16.59
CA TRP A 455 -4.99 -5.18 16.66
C TRP A 455 -4.69 -4.08 15.62
N ASN A 456 -3.50 -4.02 15.05
CA ASN A 456 -3.08 -2.89 14.20
C ASN A 456 -3.61 -2.96 12.77
N PHE A 457 -3.89 -4.18 12.28
CA PHE A 457 -4.68 -4.44 11.08
C PHE A 457 -5.81 -5.41 11.45
N PRO A 458 -6.87 -4.91 12.12
CA PRO A 458 -7.94 -5.72 12.68
C PRO A 458 -9.01 -6.18 11.66
N ILE A 459 -8.90 -5.74 10.41
CA ILE A 459 -9.78 -6.12 9.29
C ILE A 459 -9.01 -7.09 8.37
N ALA A 460 -7.91 -6.66 7.76
CA ALA A 460 -7.27 -7.38 6.67
C ALA A 460 -6.58 -8.67 7.12
N ILE A 461 -5.77 -8.60 8.18
CA ILE A 461 -5.00 -9.75 8.67
C ILE A 461 -5.90 -10.89 9.19
N PRO A 462 -6.89 -10.64 10.09
CA PRO A 462 -7.82 -11.70 10.47
C PRO A 462 -8.59 -12.25 9.27
N CYS A 463 -9.02 -11.38 8.35
CA CYS A 463 -9.76 -11.80 7.16
C CYS A 463 -8.91 -12.73 6.29
N GLY A 464 -7.68 -12.33 5.96
CA GLY A 464 -6.75 -13.11 5.16
C GLY A 464 -6.44 -14.47 5.78
N GLY A 465 -6.19 -14.53 7.09
CA GLY A 465 -5.94 -15.78 7.81
C GLY A 465 -7.14 -16.75 7.73
N MET A 466 -8.34 -16.25 8.05
CA MET A 466 -9.58 -17.04 7.98
C MET A 466 -9.85 -17.54 6.55
N LEU A 467 -9.80 -16.65 5.56
CA LEU A 467 -10.11 -16.99 4.16
C LEU A 467 -9.12 -17.98 3.56
N ALA A 468 -7.83 -17.86 3.88
CA ALA A 468 -6.83 -18.82 3.43
C ALA A 468 -7.09 -20.22 3.99
N ALA A 469 -7.36 -20.32 5.30
CA ALA A 469 -7.68 -21.59 5.96
C ALA A 469 -8.97 -22.21 5.42
N LEU A 470 -10.02 -21.41 5.27
CA LEU A 470 -11.29 -21.82 4.69
C LEU A 470 -11.12 -22.32 3.25
N MET A 471 -10.36 -21.62 2.40
CA MET A 471 -10.12 -22.05 1.02
C MET A 471 -9.40 -23.41 0.94
N ALA A 472 -8.44 -23.64 1.82
CA ALA A 472 -7.76 -24.92 1.96
C ALA A 472 -8.69 -26.03 2.50
N GLY A 473 -9.88 -25.72 3.00
CA GLY A 473 -10.83 -26.72 3.51
C GLY A 473 -10.65 -27.03 4.99
N ASN A 474 -10.05 -26.11 5.76
CA ASN A 474 -9.94 -26.19 7.21
C ASN A 474 -11.13 -25.51 7.88
N THR A 475 -11.59 -26.04 9.03
CA THR A 475 -12.44 -25.29 9.95
C THR A 475 -11.62 -24.26 10.70
N VAL A 476 -12.29 -23.19 11.17
CA VAL A 476 -11.64 -21.99 11.68
C VAL A 476 -12.25 -21.54 12.99
N ILE A 477 -11.38 -21.31 13.98
CA ILE A 477 -11.72 -20.61 15.21
C ILE A 477 -10.99 -19.26 15.19
N LEU A 478 -11.74 -18.16 15.29
CA LEU A 478 -11.15 -16.83 15.44
C LEU A 478 -11.08 -16.44 16.92
N LYS A 479 -9.85 -16.28 17.44
CA LYS A 479 -9.56 -15.63 18.73
C LYS A 479 -9.02 -14.22 18.43
N PRO A 480 -9.86 -13.17 18.36
CA PRO A 480 -9.40 -11.83 17.99
C PRO A 480 -8.53 -11.18 19.07
N ALA A 481 -7.74 -10.18 18.67
CA ALA A 481 -7.07 -9.30 19.63
C ALA A 481 -8.10 -8.58 20.52
N PRO A 482 -7.85 -8.48 21.84
CA PRO A 482 -8.81 -7.91 22.79
C PRO A 482 -9.07 -6.41 22.54
N GLU A 483 -8.17 -5.70 21.86
CA GLU A 483 -8.33 -4.29 21.52
C GLU A 483 -9.26 -4.04 20.33
N THR A 484 -9.59 -5.06 19.52
CA THR A 484 -10.34 -4.86 18.26
C THR A 484 -11.45 -5.89 18.03
N VAL A 485 -12.11 -6.32 19.11
CA VAL A 485 -13.14 -7.37 19.09
C VAL A 485 -14.37 -6.96 18.27
N LEU A 486 -14.75 -5.69 18.28
CA LEU A 486 -15.92 -5.21 17.54
C LEU A 486 -15.70 -5.28 16.03
N VAL A 487 -14.49 -4.96 15.58
CA VAL A 487 -14.09 -5.08 14.17
C VAL A 487 -14.18 -6.54 13.73
N ALA A 488 -13.58 -7.44 14.51
CA ALA A 488 -13.60 -8.87 14.24
C ALA A 488 -15.02 -9.45 14.22
N TRP A 489 -15.91 -8.98 15.11
CA TRP A 489 -17.32 -9.35 15.11
C TRP A 489 -18.01 -8.97 13.79
N HIS A 490 -17.83 -7.73 13.32
CA HIS A 490 -18.41 -7.32 12.04
C HIS A 490 -17.82 -8.07 10.85
N LEU A 491 -16.56 -8.49 10.94
CA LEU A 491 -15.88 -9.27 9.93
C LEU A 491 -16.47 -10.68 9.79
N VAL A 492 -16.60 -11.43 10.89
CA VAL A 492 -17.20 -12.79 10.83
C VAL A 492 -18.65 -12.76 10.38
N ASN A 493 -19.42 -11.73 10.76
CA ASN A 493 -20.78 -11.55 10.25
C ASN A 493 -20.82 -11.35 8.73
N ALA A 494 -19.84 -10.66 8.15
CA ALA A 494 -19.75 -10.53 6.69
C ALA A 494 -19.50 -11.89 6.01
N LEU A 495 -18.68 -12.75 6.63
CA LEU A 495 -18.38 -14.08 6.11
C LEU A 495 -19.56 -15.05 6.27
N TRP A 496 -20.28 -15.01 7.39
CA TRP A 496 -21.52 -15.80 7.56
C TRP A 496 -22.61 -15.35 6.59
N ASP A 497 -22.80 -14.05 6.38
CA ASP A 497 -23.75 -13.53 5.39
C ASP A 497 -23.39 -13.93 3.94
N ALA A 498 -22.10 -14.21 3.67
CA ALA A 498 -21.67 -14.75 2.40
C ALA A 498 -22.03 -16.24 2.21
N GLY A 499 -22.45 -16.91 3.29
CA GLY A 499 -22.84 -18.32 3.30
C GLY A 499 -21.80 -19.26 3.88
N ILE A 500 -20.72 -18.76 4.50
CA ILE A 500 -19.79 -19.63 5.24
C ILE A 500 -20.55 -20.22 6.45
N PRO A 501 -20.57 -21.56 6.62
CA PRO A 501 -21.28 -22.18 7.74
C PRO A 501 -20.74 -21.70 9.09
N GLN A 502 -21.64 -21.57 10.06
CA GLN A 502 -21.37 -21.03 11.39
C GLN A 502 -20.68 -22.05 12.32
N GLU A 503 -20.72 -23.33 11.95
CA GLU A 503 -20.00 -24.43 12.56
C GLU A 503 -18.56 -24.50 12.02
N THR A 504 -18.35 -24.09 10.77
CA THR A 504 -17.04 -24.04 10.11
C THR A 504 -16.23 -22.83 10.55
N LEU A 505 -16.85 -21.65 10.70
CA LEU A 505 -16.18 -20.43 11.16
C LEU A 505 -16.81 -19.96 12.48
N GLN A 506 -16.04 -20.06 13.56
CA GLN A 506 -16.48 -19.71 14.91
C GLN A 506 -15.80 -18.46 15.45
N PHE A 507 -16.53 -17.68 16.26
CA PHE A 507 -16.04 -16.44 16.88
C PHE A 507 -15.90 -16.61 18.39
N VAL A 508 -14.66 -16.77 18.85
CA VAL A 508 -14.34 -17.16 20.22
C VAL A 508 -13.34 -16.19 20.85
N PRO A 509 -13.75 -14.95 21.18
CA PRO A 509 -12.98 -14.09 22.07
C PRO A 509 -12.61 -14.82 23.36
N THR A 510 -11.32 -14.84 23.70
CA THR A 510 -10.80 -15.56 24.87
C THR A 510 -9.74 -14.72 25.55
N THR A 511 -9.64 -14.80 26.88
CA THR A 511 -8.57 -14.18 27.68
C THR A 511 -7.19 -14.70 27.28
N ASP A 512 -6.15 -13.89 27.55
CA ASP A 512 -4.74 -14.26 27.35
C ASP A 512 -4.14 -14.83 28.64
N ASP A 513 -4.84 -15.80 29.22
CA ASP A 513 -4.46 -16.52 30.44
C ASP A 513 -4.46 -18.04 30.17
N GLU A 514 -4.64 -18.86 31.22
CA GLU A 514 -4.67 -20.31 31.09
C GLU A 514 -5.78 -20.81 30.14
N VAL A 515 -6.89 -20.07 29.98
CA VAL A 515 -7.96 -20.44 29.03
C VAL A 515 -7.51 -20.22 27.58
N GLY A 516 -6.84 -19.08 27.32
CA GLY A 516 -6.26 -18.81 26.01
C GLY A 516 -5.15 -19.81 25.67
N ARG A 517 -4.30 -20.12 26.66
CA ARG A 517 -3.26 -21.14 26.54
C ARG A 517 -3.85 -22.50 26.20
N SER A 518 -4.88 -22.95 26.94
CA SER A 518 -5.49 -24.26 26.70
C SER A 518 -6.05 -24.38 25.28
N LEU A 519 -6.65 -23.31 24.75
CA LEU A 519 -7.12 -23.29 23.36
C LEU A 519 -5.97 -23.42 22.35
N VAL A 520 -4.86 -22.69 22.54
CA VAL A 520 -3.69 -22.74 21.63
C VAL A 520 -3.01 -24.11 21.66
N THR A 521 -2.94 -24.76 22.82
CA THR A 521 -2.21 -26.02 23.00
C THR A 521 -3.04 -27.28 22.76
N ASP A 522 -4.35 -27.17 22.60
CA ASP A 522 -5.24 -28.33 22.42
C ASP A 522 -4.85 -29.16 21.18
N ASP A 523 -4.95 -30.48 21.27
CA ASP A 523 -4.58 -31.40 20.19
C ASP A 523 -5.55 -31.37 19.01
N ARG A 524 -6.76 -30.84 19.19
CA ARG A 524 -7.72 -30.61 18.12
C ARG A 524 -7.43 -29.35 17.32
N VAL A 525 -6.47 -28.52 17.74
CA VAL A 525 -5.98 -27.38 16.94
C VAL A 525 -4.77 -27.82 16.13
N ASP A 526 -4.98 -28.07 14.84
CA ASP A 526 -3.97 -28.65 13.95
C ASP A 526 -2.92 -27.65 13.47
N ALA A 527 -3.27 -26.37 13.44
CA ALA A 527 -2.36 -25.26 13.14
C ALA A 527 -2.84 -23.94 13.74
N VAL A 528 -1.88 -23.03 13.97
CA VAL A 528 -2.14 -21.66 14.41
C VAL A 528 -1.60 -20.69 13.37
N ILE A 529 -2.45 -19.78 12.88
CA ILE A 529 -2.01 -18.60 12.15
C ILE A 529 -1.94 -17.44 13.15
N LEU A 530 -0.72 -16.97 13.40
CA LEU A 530 -0.43 -15.86 14.29
C LEU A 530 0.03 -14.66 13.48
N THR A 531 -0.40 -13.47 13.89
CA THR A 531 0.34 -12.27 13.55
C THR A 531 0.48 -11.39 14.78
N GLY A 532 1.73 -11.08 15.15
CA GLY A 532 2.01 -10.41 16.41
C GLY A 532 3.50 -10.29 16.72
N GLY A 533 3.82 -10.20 18.01
CA GLY A 533 5.21 -10.12 18.46
C GLY A 533 5.95 -11.43 18.29
N TYR A 534 7.26 -11.36 17.99
CA TYR A 534 8.16 -12.52 17.95
C TYR A 534 8.06 -13.36 19.24
N GLU A 535 8.03 -12.69 20.40
CA GLU A 535 7.94 -13.36 21.70
C GLU A 535 6.64 -14.16 21.88
N THR A 536 5.52 -13.75 21.28
CA THR A 536 4.27 -14.51 21.33
C THR A 536 4.37 -15.81 20.52
N GLY A 537 4.97 -15.75 19.33
CA GLY A 537 5.22 -16.94 18.52
C GLY A 537 6.14 -17.92 19.23
N ARG A 538 7.23 -17.41 19.82
CA ARG A 538 8.16 -18.21 20.65
C ARG A 538 7.45 -18.83 21.84
N LEU A 539 6.60 -18.07 22.55
CA LEU A 539 5.81 -18.56 23.68
C LEU A 539 4.89 -19.73 23.30
N PHE A 540 4.22 -19.67 22.14
CA PHE A 540 3.36 -20.76 21.68
C PHE A 540 4.16 -22.04 21.40
N LEU A 541 5.33 -21.90 20.76
CA LEU A 541 6.23 -23.01 20.51
C LEU A 541 6.90 -23.56 21.78
N ASP A 542 7.12 -22.72 22.79
CA ASP A 542 7.62 -23.17 24.11
C ASP A 542 6.58 -24.06 24.81
N TRP A 543 5.29 -23.70 24.69
CA TRP A 543 4.18 -24.47 25.24
C TRP A 543 3.95 -25.79 24.52
N LYS A 544 4.03 -25.80 23.19
CA LYS A 544 3.80 -26.97 22.32
C LYS A 544 4.82 -26.98 21.17
N PRO A 545 6.00 -27.61 21.34
CA PRO A 545 7.08 -27.60 20.34
C PRO A 545 6.70 -28.18 18.98
N GLU A 546 5.73 -29.08 18.93
CA GLU A 546 5.23 -29.69 17.70
C GLU A 546 4.13 -28.85 17.01
N LEU A 547 3.76 -27.69 17.57
CA LEU A 547 2.72 -26.83 17.02
C LEU A 547 3.08 -26.38 15.60
N ARG A 548 2.17 -26.59 14.66
CA ARG A 548 2.26 -26.00 13.32
C ARG A 548 1.91 -24.51 13.39
N LEU A 549 2.92 -23.69 13.62
CA LEU A 549 2.79 -22.24 13.69
C LEU A 549 3.16 -21.60 12.35
N LEU A 550 2.19 -20.91 11.75
CA LEU A 550 2.44 -19.94 10.69
C LEU A 550 2.35 -18.57 11.33
N ALA A 551 3.48 -17.93 11.58
CA ALA A 551 3.49 -16.62 12.23
C ALA A 551 4.20 -15.58 11.39
N GLU A 552 3.47 -14.53 11.03
CA GLU A 552 4.07 -13.27 10.60
C GLU A 552 4.36 -12.45 11.85
N THR A 553 5.63 -12.13 12.06
CA THR A 553 6.05 -11.39 13.23
C THR A 553 6.68 -10.07 12.82
N SER A 554 6.87 -9.22 13.81
CA SER A 554 7.10 -7.81 13.57
C SER A 554 8.51 -7.52 12.99
N GLY A 555 8.87 -6.26 12.76
CA GLY A 555 10.05 -5.92 11.97
C GLY A 555 10.75 -4.64 12.40
N LYS A 556 12.09 -4.64 12.30
CA LYS A 556 12.91 -3.44 12.49
C LYS A 556 13.33 -2.87 11.14
N ASN A 557 12.39 -2.21 10.48
CA ASN A 557 12.53 -1.80 9.08
C ASN A 557 13.25 -0.47 8.91
N SER A 558 13.82 -0.30 7.72
CA SER A 558 14.59 0.88 7.37
C SER A 558 14.31 1.38 5.94
N LEU A 559 14.61 2.66 5.72
CA LEU A 559 14.72 3.26 4.40
C LEU A 559 16.14 3.80 4.24
N ILE A 560 16.89 3.26 3.27
CA ILE A 560 18.19 3.78 2.87
C ILE A 560 17.98 4.97 1.93
N ILE A 561 18.67 6.09 2.16
CA ILE A 561 18.67 7.24 1.26
C ILE A 561 20.10 7.55 0.84
N SER A 562 20.36 7.35 -0.45
CA SER A 562 21.63 7.66 -1.11
C SER A 562 21.72 9.15 -1.47
N GLY A 563 22.95 9.63 -1.66
CA GLY A 563 23.26 10.94 -2.21
C GLY A 563 22.69 11.21 -3.61
N LEU A 564 22.39 10.15 -4.36
CA LEU A 564 21.79 10.21 -5.70
C LEU A 564 20.26 10.11 -5.69
N ALA A 565 19.64 10.22 -4.51
CA ALA A 565 18.19 10.21 -4.36
C ALA A 565 17.53 11.53 -4.79
N ASP A 566 16.23 11.45 -5.07
CA ASP A 566 15.34 12.60 -4.94
C ASP A 566 15.00 12.82 -3.46
N HIS A 567 15.57 13.88 -2.87
CA HIS A 567 15.39 14.17 -1.45
C HIS A 567 13.94 14.48 -1.06
N ASP A 568 13.19 15.19 -1.90
CA ASP A 568 11.80 15.57 -1.57
C ASP A 568 10.89 14.33 -1.57
N GLN A 569 11.07 13.45 -2.56
CA GLN A 569 10.36 12.17 -2.63
C GLN A 569 10.78 11.24 -1.50
N ALA A 570 12.08 11.13 -1.22
CA ALA A 570 12.60 10.28 -0.14
C ALA A 570 12.11 10.75 1.25
N ILE A 571 12.04 12.05 1.50
CA ILE A 571 11.49 12.60 2.74
C ILE A 571 10.00 12.28 2.86
N LYS A 572 9.22 12.50 1.79
CA LYS A 572 7.79 12.18 1.76
C LYS A 572 7.55 10.71 2.12
N ASP A 573 8.29 9.81 1.49
CA ASP A 573 8.14 8.37 1.67
C ASP A 573 8.65 7.90 3.03
N LEU A 574 9.75 8.48 3.55
CA LEU A 574 10.25 8.21 4.91
C LEU A 574 9.24 8.63 5.98
N VAL A 575 8.71 9.86 5.89
CA VAL A 575 7.72 10.39 6.84
C VAL A 575 6.43 9.55 6.81
N TYR A 576 5.93 9.23 5.62
CA TYR A 576 4.75 8.38 5.48
C TYR A 576 4.98 6.98 6.06
N SER A 577 6.12 6.36 5.76
CA SER A 577 6.45 5.01 6.22
C SER A 577 6.74 4.94 7.73
N ALA A 578 7.27 6.00 8.33
CA ALA A 578 7.57 6.06 9.76
C ALA A 578 6.33 6.35 10.62
N PHE A 579 5.45 7.25 10.16
CA PHE A 579 4.37 7.79 11.00
C PHE A 579 2.95 7.43 10.53
N GLY A 580 2.81 6.80 9.37
CA GLY A 580 1.52 6.25 8.92
C GLY A 580 0.95 5.27 9.94
N HIS A 581 -0.32 5.43 10.31
CA HIS A 581 -0.96 4.71 11.43
C HIS A 581 -0.18 4.83 12.75
N ASN A 582 0.40 6.02 13.00
CA ASN A 582 1.18 6.32 14.19
C ASN A 582 2.40 5.40 14.39
N GLY A 583 2.98 4.90 13.30
CA GLY A 583 4.10 3.96 13.34
C GLY A 583 3.74 2.55 13.84
N GLN A 584 2.46 2.24 14.05
CA GLN A 584 1.98 0.94 14.53
C GLN A 584 1.82 -0.07 13.38
N LYS A 585 2.85 -0.21 12.55
CA LYS A 585 2.89 -1.20 11.46
C LYS A 585 4.13 -2.06 11.63
N CYS A 586 3.99 -3.36 11.42
CA CYS A 586 5.12 -4.27 11.31
C CYS A 586 6.09 -3.83 10.19
N SER A 587 5.59 -3.13 9.17
CA SER A 587 6.37 -2.57 8.03
C SER A 587 6.84 -1.12 8.22
N ALA A 588 6.56 -0.48 9.36
CA ALA A 588 6.92 0.93 9.56
C ALA A 588 8.44 1.15 9.48
N ALA A 589 8.87 2.17 8.74
CA ALA A 589 10.28 2.55 8.62
C ALA A 589 10.72 3.30 9.90
N SER A 590 11.06 2.53 10.93
CA SER A 590 11.53 3.10 12.20
C SER A 590 12.97 3.66 12.13
N LEU A 591 13.71 3.32 11.06
CA LEU A 591 15.07 3.78 10.81
C LEU A 591 15.21 4.44 9.43
N GLY A 592 15.85 5.61 9.39
CA GLY A 592 16.39 6.20 8.17
C GLY A 592 17.90 6.03 8.15
N VAL A 593 18.43 5.24 7.21
CA VAL A 593 19.88 5.03 7.07
C VAL A 593 20.36 5.90 5.92
N LEU A 594 21.04 6.99 6.25
CA LEU A 594 21.36 8.05 5.30
C LEU A 594 22.85 8.02 5.02
N GLU A 595 23.24 8.08 3.75
CA GLU A 595 24.64 8.32 3.39
C GLU A 595 25.14 9.63 3.98
N ALA A 596 26.44 9.69 4.25
CA ALA A 596 27.11 10.79 4.94
C ALA A 596 26.66 12.18 4.47
N GLU A 597 26.63 12.43 3.17
CA GLU A 597 26.26 13.73 2.60
C GLU A 597 24.78 14.09 2.77
N VAL A 598 23.88 13.11 2.75
CA VAL A 598 22.46 13.30 3.03
C VAL A 598 22.23 13.52 4.52
N TYR A 599 22.84 12.67 5.35
CA TYR A 599 22.78 12.78 6.80
C TYR A 599 23.30 14.14 7.27
N ASP A 600 24.45 14.60 6.77
CA ASP A 600 25.10 15.86 7.19
C ASP A 600 24.47 17.12 6.58
N SER A 601 23.54 16.97 5.63
CA SER A 601 22.84 18.06 4.97
C SER A 601 21.84 18.78 5.89
N ARG A 602 22.07 20.08 6.11
CA ARG A 602 21.16 20.93 6.89
C ARG A 602 19.80 21.13 6.21
N SER A 603 19.77 21.20 4.87
CA SER A 603 18.51 21.37 4.14
C SER A 603 17.65 20.13 4.24
N PHE A 604 18.25 18.95 4.08
CA PHE A 604 17.57 17.66 4.22
C PHE A 604 16.96 17.50 5.62
N ARG A 605 17.77 17.68 6.69
CA ARG A 605 17.28 17.61 8.09
C ARG A 605 16.13 18.60 8.35
N ARG A 606 16.24 19.83 7.83
CA ARG A 606 15.20 20.84 7.98
C ARG A 606 13.90 20.43 7.30
N GLN A 607 13.96 19.96 6.05
CA GLN A 607 12.78 19.52 5.30
C GLN A 607 12.14 18.28 5.92
N LEU A 608 12.94 17.30 6.36
CA LEU A 608 12.44 16.11 7.06
C LEU A 608 11.70 16.48 8.36
N ARG A 609 12.28 17.38 9.17
CA ARG A 609 11.65 17.91 10.37
C ARG A 609 10.32 18.60 10.05
N ASP A 610 10.30 19.48 9.05
CA ASP A 610 9.12 20.25 8.67
C ASP A 610 8.00 19.33 8.16
N ALA A 611 8.33 18.37 7.30
CA ALA A 611 7.40 17.38 6.79
C ALA A 611 6.74 16.58 7.93
N ALA A 612 7.53 16.06 8.87
CA ALA A 612 6.99 15.32 10.02
C ALA A 612 6.18 16.21 10.98
N ALA A 613 6.67 17.42 11.29
CA ALA A 613 5.98 18.36 12.17
C ALA A 613 4.68 18.91 11.58
N SER A 614 4.52 18.86 10.26
CA SER A 614 3.31 19.31 9.56
C SER A 614 2.17 18.29 9.57
N MET A 615 2.41 17.05 10.01
CA MET A 615 1.38 16.03 10.08
C MET A 615 0.33 16.40 11.13
N HIS A 616 -0.96 16.39 10.73
CA HIS A 616 -2.05 16.66 11.66
C HIS A 616 -2.21 15.50 12.64
N VAL A 617 -1.90 15.76 13.91
CA VAL A 617 -2.03 14.81 15.02
C VAL A 617 -3.37 15.07 15.71
N GLY A 618 -4.20 14.05 15.85
CA GLY A 618 -5.54 14.23 16.41
C GLY A 618 -6.32 12.95 16.60
N SER A 619 -7.52 13.09 17.14
CA SER A 619 -8.51 12.02 17.28
C SER A 619 -8.79 11.33 15.93
N ALA A 620 -9.09 10.03 15.95
CA ALA A 620 -9.52 9.30 14.77
C ALA A 620 -10.90 9.76 14.24
N TRP A 621 -11.68 10.43 15.08
CA TRP A 621 -12.97 11.05 14.72
C TRP A 621 -12.80 12.35 13.94
N ASP A 622 -11.62 12.99 14.01
CA ASP A 622 -11.25 14.07 13.09
C ASP A 622 -10.72 13.46 11.78
N LEU A 623 -11.53 13.54 10.73
CA LEU A 623 -11.22 13.01 9.40
C LEU A 623 -9.97 13.65 8.76
N GLY A 624 -9.51 14.79 9.28
CA GLY A 624 -8.26 15.44 8.87
C GLY A 624 -7.01 14.80 9.45
N SER A 625 -7.13 14.01 10.53
CA SER A 625 -6.00 13.42 11.26
C SER A 625 -5.19 12.47 10.39
N LYS A 626 -3.87 12.62 10.45
CA LYS A 626 -2.89 11.74 9.79
C LYS A 626 -2.17 10.85 10.78
N VAL A 627 -1.94 11.36 11.98
CA VAL A 627 -1.40 10.61 13.12
C VAL A 627 -2.52 10.52 14.17
N THR A 628 -3.04 9.33 14.37
CA THR A 628 -4.12 9.04 15.33
C THR A 628 -3.55 8.37 16.59
N PRO A 629 -4.33 8.19 17.67
CA PRO A 629 -3.80 7.64 18.91
C PRO A 629 -3.18 6.25 18.75
N LEU A 630 -2.22 5.94 19.62
CA LEU A 630 -1.78 4.57 19.88
C LEU A 630 -2.96 3.74 20.40
N ILE A 631 -2.98 2.43 20.11
CA ILE A 631 -4.05 1.54 20.60
C ILE A 631 -4.11 1.51 22.14
N ARG A 632 -2.94 1.63 22.77
CA ARG A 632 -2.73 1.62 24.22
C ARG A 632 -1.64 2.61 24.58
N GLU A 633 -1.53 2.91 25.88
CA GLU A 633 -0.43 3.77 26.34
C GLU A 633 0.94 3.13 26.02
N PRO A 634 1.98 3.93 25.77
CA PRO A 634 3.32 3.41 25.52
C PRO A 634 3.79 2.45 26.62
N GLY A 635 4.12 1.22 26.22
CA GLY A 635 4.89 0.27 27.04
C GLY A 635 6.34 0.71 27.20
N ASP A 636 7.15 -0.08 27.90
CA ASP A 636 8.50 0.33 28.32
C ASP A 636 9.42 0.71 27.16
N ASP A 637 9.48 -0.11 26.11
CA ASP A 637 10.35 0.13 24.94
C ASP A 637 9.93 1.39 24.17
N LEU A 638 8.64 1.54 23.88
CA LEU A 638 8.13 2.73 23.19
C LEU A 638 8.29 4.00 24.03
N ARG A 639 8.00 3.91 25.34
CA ARG A 639 8.16 5.03 26.27
C ARG A 639 9.62 5.44 26.35
N ARG A 640 10.55 4.49 26.44
CA ARG A 640 11.99 4.75 26.40
C ARG A 640 12.37 5.45 25.09
N ALA A 641 11.91 4.92 23.95
CA ALA A 641 12.18 5.51 22.65
C ALA A 641 11.64 6.95 22.50
N GLN A 642 10.47 7.26 23.08
CA GLN A 642 9.85 8.58 23.02
C GLN A 642 10.44 9.59 23.99
N THR A 643 10.97 9.16 25.13
CA THR A 643 11.31 10.08 26.25
C THR A 643 12.78 10.14 26.61
N THR A 644 13.60 9.23 26.08
CA THR A 644 15.03 9.14 26.42
C THR A 644 15.90 9.14 25.18
N LEU A 645 17.10 9.73 25.28
CA LEU A 645 18.14 9.74 24.26
C LEU A 645 19.35 8.96 24.76
N GLU A 646 19.95 8.13 23.89
CA GLU A 646 21.22 7.46 24.18
C GLU A 646 22.43 8.43 24.00
N PRO A 647 23.62 8.12 24.55
CA PRO A 647 24.78 9.00 24.40
C PRO A 647 25.11 9.30 22.93
N GLY A 648 25.11 10.60 22.58
CA GLY A 648 25.35 11.08 21.22
C GLY A 648 24.09 11.26 20.38
N GLU A 649 22.92 10.87 20.89
CA GLU A 649 21.65 11.16 20.25
C GLU A 649 21.15 12.59 20.58
N GLU A 650 20.40 13.18 19.65
CA GLU A 650 19.68 14.44 19.83
C GLU A 650 18.30 14.38 19.16
N TRP A 651 17.36 15.22 19.61
CA TRP A 651 16.06 15.36 18.94
C TRP A 651 16.16 16.33 17.76
N LEU A 652 15.92 15.84 16.54
CA LEU A 652 15.55 16.70 15.41
C LEU A 652 14.10 17.18 15.55
N LEU A 653 13.24 16.31 16.05
CA LEU A 653 11.85 16.60 16.42
C LEU A 653 11.53 15.83 17.70
N GLU A 654 11.25 16.53 18.80
CA GLU A 654 10.94 15.89 20.08
C GLU A 654 9.44 15.53 20.14
N PRO A 655 9.09 14.25 20.42
CA PRO A 655 7.71 13.83 20.53
C PRO A 655 7.09 14.32 21.85
N HIS A 656 5.80 14.64 21.83
CA HIS A 656 5.06 15.04 23.03
C HIS A 656 3.62 14.52 22.98
N ILE A 657 3.00 14.41 24.17
CA ILE A 657 1.58 14.09 24.32
C ILE A 657 0.73 15.27 23.82
N VAL A 658 -0.27 14.99 22.99
CA VAL A 658 -1.18 15.98 22.41
C VAL A 658 -2.55 15.90 23.10
N ASP A 659 -3.16 17.06 23.35
CA ASP A 659 -4.49 17.23 23.96
C ASP A 659 -4.71 16.48 25.29
N GLY A 660 -3.62 16.15 26.00
CA GLY A 660 -3.68 15.40 27.27
C GLY A 660 -4.11 13.94 27.14
N ASN A 661 -4.31 13.43 25.92
CA ASN A 661 -4.60 12.01 25.70
C ASN A 661 -3.28 11.22 25.77
N PRO A 662 -3.07 10.33 26.77
CA PRO A 662 -1.80 9.63 26.98
C PRO A 662 -1.41 8.66 25.84
N ARG A 663 -2.35 8.37 24.94
CA ARG A 663 -2.15 7.54 23.74
C ARG A 663 -1.85 8.37 22.50
N LEU A 664 -2.10 9.68 22.51
CA LEU A 664 -1.90 10.55 21.36
C LEU A 664 -0.55 11.27 21.47
N TRP A 665 0.42 10.82 20.66
CA TRP A 665 1.77 11.35 20.62
C TRP A 665 2.07 12.00 19.27
N SER A 666 2.78 13.13 19.29
CA SER A 666 3.33 13.70 18.06
C SER A 666 4.49 12.85 17.53
N PRO A 667 4.81 12.94 16.21
CA PRO A 667 6.02 12.34 15.65
C PRO A 667 7.30 12.76 16.39
N GLY A 668 8.22 11.82 16.55
CA GLY A 668 9.57 12.04 17.09
C GLY A 668 10.66 11.61 16.10
N ILE A 669 11.75 12.37 16.01
CA ILE A 669 12.92 12.06 15.16
C ILE A 669 14.22 12.21 15.95
N LYS A 670 14.93 11.10 16.13
CA LYS A 670 16.26 11.03 16.73
C LYS A 670 17.34 11.19 15.68
N LEU A 671 18.36 11.99 15.95
CA LEU A 671 19.64 12.00 15.25
C LEU A 671 20.67 11.25 16.08
N GLY A 672 21.70 10.73 15.43
CA GLY A 672 22.87 10.15 16.10
C GLY A 672 22.68 8.71 16.56
N VAL A 673 21.61 8.03 16.14
CA VAL A 673 21.39 6.60 16.42
C VAL A 673 22.58 5.81 15.90
N LYS A 674 23.11 4.91 16.72
CA LYS A 674 24.31 4.12 16.40
C LYS A 674 23.94 2.69 16.01
N PRO A 675 24.64 2.09 15.04
CA PRO A 675 24.56 0.64 14.82
C PRO A 675 24.83 -0.11 16.14
N GLY A 676 24.02 -1.13 16.40
CA GLY A 676 24.05 -1.92 17.64
C GLY A 676 23.45 -1.25 18.89
N SER A 677 22.95 -0.01 18.81
CA SER A 677 22.30 0.65 19.95
C SER A 677 20.91 0.07 20.25
N PHE A 678 20.30 0.45 21.38
CA PHE A 678 18.96 0.00 21.73
C PHE A 678 17.95 0.35 20.63
N PHE A 679 17.95 1.61 20.17
CA PHE A 679 16.98 2.02 19.16
C PHE A 679 17.25 1.38 17.79
N HIS A 680 18.49 0.96 17.48
CA HIS A 680 18.79 0.19 16.28
C HIS A 680 18.21 -1.24 16.36
N GLN A 681 18.34 -1.90 17.51
CA GLN A 681 18.04 -3.33 17.65
C GLN A 681 16.63 -3.64 18.18
N THR A 682 15.93 -2.66 18.76
CA THR A 682 14.62 -2.85 19.39
C THR A 682 13.49 -2.23 18.57
N GLU A 683 12.47 -3.02 18.28
CA GLU A 683 11.23 -2.55 17.67
C GLU A 683 10.31 -1.89 18.72
N CYS A 684 10.02 -0.61 18.52
CA CYS A 684 9.27 0.19 19.49
C CYS A 684 7.78 0.35 19.14
N PHE A 685 7.37 0.05 17.91
CA PHE A 685 5.97 0.04 17.47
C PHE A 685 5.17 1.34 17.76
N GLY A 686 5.73 2.48 17.38
CA GLY A 686 5.10 3.79 17.56
C GLY A 686 5.81 4.90 16.76
N PRO A 687 5.42 6.18 16.91
CA PRO A 687 5.79 7.26 16.00
C PRO A 687 7.19 7.85 16.29
N VAL A 688 8.21 7.01 16.28
CA VAL A 688 9.62 7.43 16.48
C VAL A 688 10.46 6.95 15.31
N LEU A 689 11.14 7.89 14.66
CA LEU A 689 12.12 7.65 13.60
C LEU A 689 13.54 7.89 14.13
N GLY A 690 14.46 6.96 13.88
CA GLY A 690 15.87 7.12 14.18
C GLY A 690 16.71 7.28 12.93
N LEU A 691 17.58 8.28 12.88
CA LEU A 691 18.49 8.48 11.76
C LEU A 691 19.88 7.94 12.09
N ILE A 692 20.36 7.02 11.25
CA ILE A 692 21.70 6.45 11.30
C ILE A 692 22.50 7.02 10.12
N ARG A 693 23.72 7.46 10.40
CA ARG A 693 24.67 7.92 9.39
C ARG A 693 25.47 6.71 8.88
N ALA A 694 25.38 6.42 7.59
CA ALA A 694 26.24 5.48 6.89
C ALA A 694 27.35 6.23 6.14
N ASP A 695 28.48 5.57 5.88
CA ASP A 695 29.58 6.19 5.14
C ASP A 695 29.34 6.13 3.62
N ASP A 696 28.76 5.02 3.15
CA ASP A 696 28.35 4.76 1.78
C ASP A 696 27.19 3.74 1.75
N LEU A 697 26.68 3.45 0.54
CA LEU A 697 25.60 2.47 0.32
C LEU A 697 25.91 1.07 0.86
N GLU A 698 27.15 0.59 0.72
CA GLU A 698 27.49 -0.76 1.19
C GLU A 698 27.44 -0.85 2.71
N HIS A 699 28.02 0.14 3.41
CA HIS A 699 27.89 0.27 4.85
C HIS A 699 26.41 0.43 5.27
N ALA A 700 25.60 1.16 4.50
CA ALA A 700 24.17 1.29 4.77
C ALA A 700 23.44 -0.07 4.69
N ILE A 701 23.73 -0.88 3.68
CA ILE A 701 23.17 -2.24 3.55
C ILE A 701 23.60 -3.11 4.72
N ASP A 702 24.87 -3.04 5.13
CA ASP A 702 25.39 -3.84 6.24
C ASP A 702 24.72 -3.46 7.58
N ILE A 703 24.50 -2.16 7.83
CA ILE A 703 23.73 -1.69 8.99
C ILE A 703 22.31 -2.28 8.98
N VAL A 704 21.62 -2.23 7.84
CA VAL A 704 20.24 -2.74 7.75
C VAL A 704 20.18 -4.25 7.96
N ASN A 705 21.13 -4.99 7.37
CA ASN A 705 21.19 -6.44 7.47
C ASN A 705 21.64 -6.95 8.85
N ASP A 706 22.30 -6.12 9.67
CA ASP A 706 22.66 -6.44 11.07
C ASP A 706 21.42 -6.60 11.98
N SER A 707 20.25 -6.17 11.53
CA SER A 707 18.99 -6.45 12.21
C SER A 707 18.68 -7.95 12.26
N GLN A 708 18.18 -8.41 13.41
CA GLN A 708 17.64 -9.76 13.59
C GLN A 708 16.33 -9.99 12.83
N PHE A 709 15.73 -8.92 12.31
CA PHE A 709 14.51 -8.94 11.52
C PHE A 709 14.80 -8.75 10.04
N GLY A 710 13.88 -9.20 9.18
CA GLY A 710 14.02 -9.14 7.73
C GLY A 710 12.68 -8.96 7.03
N LEU A 711 11.83 -8.05 7.52
CA LEU A 711 10.48 -7.86 6.99
C LEU A 711 10.45 -6.92 5.79
N THR A 712 10.61 -5.61 6.00
CA THR A 712 10.65 -4.61 4.92
C THR A 712 11.93 -3.77 4.94
N SER A 713 12.38 -3.35 3.75
CA SER A 713 13.38 -2.30 3.59
C SER A 713 13.13 -1.54 2.31
N GLY A 714 13.52 -0.27 2.26
CA GLY A 714 13.54 0.47 1.00
C GLY A 714 14.85 1.19 0.70
N LEU A 715 15.02 1.57 -0.56
CA LEU A 715 16.11 2.37 -1.08
C LEU A 715 15.54 3.55 -1.87
N HIS A 716 15.99 4.76 -1.58
CA HIS A 716 15.92 5.88 -2.52
C HIS A 716 17.28 6.09 -3.18
N SER A 717 17.31 5.91 -4.49
CA SER A 717 18.42 6.23 -5.38
C SER A 717 17.91 6.30 -6.83
N LEU A 718 18.39 7.27 -7.61
CA LEU A 718 18.11 7.35 -9.04
C LEU A 718 19.19 6.67 -9.90
N ASP A 719 20.17 6.00 -9.28
CA ASP A 719 21.26 5.31 -9.98
C ASP A 719 21.01 3.80 -10.06
N ASP A 720 20.90 3.28 -11.29
CA ASP A 720 20.63 1.86 -11.53
C ASP A 720 21.68 0.92 -10.93
N ARG A 721 22.94 1.36 -10.79
CA ARG A 721 24.03 0.53 -10.24
C ARG A 721 23.86 0.36 -8.74
N GLU A 722 23.45 1.42 -8.04
CA GLU A 722 23.13 1.37 -6.62
C GLU A 722 21.92 0.47 -6.35
N ILE A 723 20.89 0.60 -7.19
CA ILE A 723 19.69 -0.25 -7.12
C ILE A 723 20.06 -1.73 -7.31
N ASP A 724 20.93 -2.06 -8.28
CA ASP A 724 21.36 -3.43 -8.51
C ASP A 724 22.18 -4.00 -7.33
N ILE A 725 23.13 -3.23 -6.78
CA ILE A 725 23.90 -3.63 -5.59
C ILE A 725 22.98 -3.91 -4.40
N TRP A 726 22.04 -3.00 -4.15
CA TRP A 726 21.08 -3.14 -3.06
C TRP A 726 20.15 -4.33 -3.26
N ARG A 727 19.61 -4.51 -4.48
CA ARG A 727 18.72 -5.63 -4.85
C ARG A 727 19.36 -7.00 -4.63
N ASP A 728 20.68 -7.10 -4.80
CA ASP A 728 21.42 -8.36 -4.66
C ASP A 728 21.80 -8.68 -3.22
N ARG A 729 22.05 -7.66 -2.38
CA ARG A 729 22.58 -7.81 -1.02
C ARG A 729 21.56 -7.65 0.10
N ILE A 730 20.43 -6.98 -0.12
CA ILE A 730 19.47 -6.69 0.96
C ILE A 730 18.75 -7.97 1.43
N GLU A 731 18.65 -8.15 2.75
CA GLU A 731 18.09 -9.36 3.37
C GLU A 731 16.70 -9.14 4.00
N VAL A 732 15.73 -8.83 3.15
CA VAL A 732 14.33 -8.63 3.55
C VAL A 732 13.36 -9.40 2.67
N GLY A 733 12.20 -9.74 3.20
CA GLY A 733 11.13 -10.36 2.43
C GLY A 733 10.41 -9.39 1.49
N ASN A 734 10.25 -8.12 1.85
CA ASN A 734 9.60 -7.10 1.03
C ASN A 734 10.54 -5.89 0.83
N ALA A 735 10.90 -5.64 -0.43
CA ALA A 735 11.87 -4.64 -0.82
C ALA A 735 11.23 -3.57 -1.71
N TYR A 736 11.55 -2.30 -1.46
CA TYR A 736 10.92 -1.15 -2.11
C TYR A 736 11.97 -0.17 -2.65
N VAL A 737 11.85 0.28 -3.89
CA VAL A 737 12.77 1.24 -4.52
C VAL A 737 12.02 2.49 -4.97
N ASN A 738 12.51 3.65 -4.51
CA ASN A 738 11.99 4.98 -4.80
C ASN A 738 10.52 5.21 -4.41
N ARG A 739 10.11 4.60 -3.30
CA ARG A 739 8.76 4.70 -2.72
C ARG A 739 8.78 4.34 -1.22
N GLY A 740 7.65 4.56 -0.54
CA GLY A 740 7.45 4.10 0.84
C GLY A 740 7.45 2.57 0.99
N THR A 741 7.73 2.11 2.22
CA THR A 741 7.90 0.68 2.58
C THR A 741 6.65 0.02 3.18
N THR A 742 5.52 0.74 3.22
CA THR A 742 4.27 0.26 3.80
C THR A 742 3.14 0.24 2.78
N GLY A 743 2.03 -0.43 3.10
CA GLY A 743 0.87 -0.54 2.21
C GLY A 743 1.11 -1.55 1.10
N ALA A 744 1.60 -2.73 1.47
CA ALA A 744 1.67 -3.87 0.55
C ALA A 744 0.25 -4.21 0.08
N ILE A 745 0.10 -4.47 -1.22
CA ILE A 745 -1.16 -4.81 -1.87
C ILE A 745 -1.08 -6.28 -2.26
N VAL A 746 -2.14 -7.04 -1.96
CA VAL A 746 -2.28 -8.48 -2.30
C VAL A 746 -1.94 -8.71 -3.77
N GLN A 747 -1.24 -9.82 -4.07
CA GLN A 747 -0.64 -10.17 -5.37
C GLN A 747 0.49 -9.24 -5.85
N ARG A 748 0.35 -7.91 -5.72
CA ARG A 748 1.39 -6.97 -6.17
C ARG A 748 2.65 -7.09 -5.32
N GLN A 749 2.49 -7.07 -4.01
CA GLN A 749 3.58 -7.22 -3.05
C GLN A 749 3.20 -8.26 -1.98
N PRO A 750 3.17 -9.57 -2.31
CA PRO A 750 2.96 -10.62 -1.31
C PRO A 750 3.81 -10.35 -0.07
N PHE A 751 3.17 -10.38 1.10
CA PHE A 751 3.74 -9.82 2.31
C PHE A 751 4.23 -10.92 3.24
N GLY A 752 5.46 -10.77 3.72
CA GLY A 752 6.03 -11.63 4.76
C GLY A 752 7.54 -11.49 4.89
N GLY A 753 8.09 -11.82 6.05
CA GLY A 753 9.49 -11.53 6.38
C GLY A 753 10.44 -12.72 6.35
N TRP A 754 11.73 -12.44 6.53
CA TRP A 754 12.79 -13.41 6.81
C TRP A 754 13.28 -13.25 8.26
N LYS A 755 14.17 -14.15 8.70
CA LYS A 755 14.78 -14.12 10.05
C LYS A 755 13.68 -14.13 11.14
N ARG A 756 13.81 -13.32 12.19
CA ARG A 756 12.82 -13.22 13.28
C ARG A 756 11.49 -12.58 12.90
N SER A 757 11.28 -12.23 11.63
CA SER A 757 10.00 -11.70 11.14
C SER A 757 9.03 -12.79 10.70
N ALA A 758 9.41 -14.07 10.72
CA ALA A 758 8.50 -15.17 10.41
C ALA A 758 8.81 -16.45 11.20
N PHE A 759 7.77 -17.24 11.48
CA PHE A 759 7.87 -18.66 11.84
C PHE A 759 7.08 -19.52 10.84
N GLY A 760 7.55 -20.74 10.60
CA GLY A 760 6.88 -21.71 9.72
C GLY A 760 7.41 -21.70 8.29
N SER A 761 6.53 -21.95 7.31
CA SER A 761 6.89 -22.17 5.90
C SER A 761 7.56 -20.97 5.21
N GLY A 762 7.31 -19.76 5.71
CA GLY A 762 7.77 -18.51 5.10
C GLY A 762 7.06 -18.17 3.78
N ALA A 763 5.92 -18.81 3.49
CA ALA A 763 5.06 -18.42 2.37
C ALA A 763 4.38 -17.08 2.68
N LYS A 764 4.37 -16.17 1.72
CA LYS A 764 3.86 -14.81 1.92
C LYS A 764 2.35 -14.75 1.84
N ALA A 765 1.73 -14.04 2.78
CA ALA A 765 0.32 -13.69 2.72
C ALA A 765 0.03 -12.90 1.43
N GLY A 766 -1.05 -13.25 0.75
CA GLY A 766 -1.44 -12.64 -0.53
C GLY A 766 -0.55 -13.08 -1.69
N GLY A 767 0.27 -14.11 -1.48
CA GLY A 767 1.12 -14.75 -2.48
C GLY A 767 0.60 -16.12 -2.93
N PRO A 768 1.20 -16.68 -3.99
CA PRO A 768 0.69 -17.86 -4.68
C PRO A 768 0.82 -19.17 -3.86
N ASN A 769 1.59 -19.17 -2.77
CA ASN A 769 1.90 -20.39 -2.03
C ASN A 769 1.26 -20.46 -0.63
N TYR A 770 0.58 -19.40 -0.18
CA TYR A 770 0.05 -19.32 1.18
C TYR A 770 -1.01 -20.39 1.46
N VAL A 771 -2.08 -20.45 0.64
CA VAL A 771 -3.14 -21.47 0.76
C VAL A 771 -2.61 -22.89 0.59
N LEU A 772 -1.64 -23.07 -0.32
CA LEU A 772 -0.99 -24.37 -0.57
C LEU A 772 -0.17 -24.88 0.63
N SER A 773 0.05 -24.06 1.67
CA SER A 773 0.78 -24.43 2.88
C SER A 773 -0.14 -24.77 4.07
N LEU A 774 -1.47 -24.67 3.89
CA LEU A 774 -2.48 -24.91 4.93
C LEU A 774 -3.07 -26.33 4.86
N GLY A 775 -2.20 -27.30 4.61
CA GLY A 775 -2.52 -28.73 4.52
C GLY A 775 -1.30 -29.54 4.08
N THR A 776 -1.50 -30.84 3.89
CA THR A 776 -0.48 -31.77 3.40
C THR A 776 -0.79 -32.21 1.97
N TRP A 777 0.26 -32.37 1.18
CA TRP A 777 0.17 -32.87 -0.18
C TRP A 777 0.78 -34.28 -0.25
N HIS A 778 0.17 -35.15 -1.04
CA HIS A 778 0.61 -36.52 -1.25
C HIS A 778 0.60 -36.87 -2.73
N ASP A 779 1.60 -37.61 -3.20
CA ASP A 779 1.62 -38.08 -4.59
C ASP A 779 0.49 -39.08 -4.84
N THR A 780 -0.15 -38.97 -6.01
CA THR A 780 -1.04 -40.01 -6.54
C THR A 780 -0.20 -41.11 -7.21
N ALA A 781 0.47 -41.91 -6.37
CA ALA A 781 1.28 -43.10 -6.70
C ALA A 781 1.69 -43.27 -8.19
N PRO A 782 2.87 -42.78 -8.62
CA PRO A 782 3.43 -43.16 -9.91
C PRO A 782 3.80 -44.65 -9.90
N ALA A 783 3.33 -45.41 -10.89
CA ALA A 783 3.67 -46.82 -11.06
C ALA A 783 5.15 -47.00 -11.43
N GLY A 784 5.87 -47.90 -10.76
CA GLY A 784 7.26 -48.22 -11.11
C GLY A 784 8.12 -48.63 -9.91
N ASN A 785 9.41 -48.84 -10.15
CA ASN A 785 10.42 -48.99 -9.09
C ASN A 785 10.97 -47.61 -8.68
N THR A 786 11.74 -47.56 -7.59
CA THR A 786 12.37 -46.34 -7.05
C THR A 786 13.07 -45.50 -8.12
N GLN A 787 13.82 -46.12 -9.04
CA GLN A 787 14.53 -45.40 -10.09
C GLN A 787 13.59 -44.69 -11.07
N ALA A 788 12.50 -45.35 -11.47
CA ALA A 788 11.51 -44.75 -12.37
C ALA A 788 10.76 -43.59 -11.70
N GLN A 789 10.43 -43.74 -10.42
CA GLN A 789 9.75 -42.70 -9.63
C GLN A 789 10.66 -41.49 -9.40
N LEU A 790 11.94 -41.71 -9.12
CA LEU A 790 12.94 -40.65 -9.02
C LEU A 790 13.10 -39.91 -10.35
N ALA A 791 13.25 -40.62 -11.47
CA ALA A 791 13.40 -40.01 -12.78
C ALA A 791 12.17 -39.15 -13.16
N HIS A 792 10.96 -39.58 -12.77
CA HIS A 792 9.74 -38.78 -12.91
C HIS A 792 9.79 -37.50 -12.07
N SER A 793 10.21 -37.63 -10.80
CA SER A 793 10.37 -36.50 -9.88
C SER A 793 11.38 -35.48 -10.40
N GLU A 794 12.56 -35.94 -10.85
CA GLU A 794 13.61 -35.09 -11.45
C GLU A 794 13.10 -34.31 -12.66
N ALA A 795 12.30 -34.94 -13.52
CA ALA A 795 11.68 -34.28 -14.67
C ALA A 795 10.69 -33.20 -14.24
N SER A 796 9.83 -33.49 -13.25
CA SER A 796 8.87 -32.55 -12.67
C SER A 796 9.58 -31.37 -11.99
N TYR A 797 10.62 -31.64 -11.20
CA TYR A 797 11.44 -30.62 -10.53
C TYR A 797 12.12 -29.70 -11.54
N LYS A 798 12.73 -30.28 -12.58
CA LYS A 798 13.35 -29.50 -13.66
C LYS A 798 12.34 -28.61 -14.37
N GLN A 799 11.16 -29.15 -14.69
CA GLN A 799 10.09 -28.36 -15.31
C GLN A 799 9.66 -27.20 -14.41
N ALA A 800 9.36 -27.46 -13.13
CA ALA A 800 8.94 -26.42 -12.19
C ALA A 800 10.02 -25.34 -12.00
N TRP A 801 11.30 -25.72 -11.98
CA TRP A 801 12.41 -24.77 -11.98
C TRP A 801 12.38 -23.88 -13.24
N GLU A 802 12.34 -24.49 -14.42
CA GLU A 802 12.37 -23.79 -15.72
C GLU A 802 11.13 -22.91 -15.97
N THR A 803 9.98 -23.26 -15.40
CA THR A 803 8.70 -22.57 -15.67
C THR A 803 8.19 -21.69 -14.53
N HIS A 804 8.76 -21.77 -13.32
CA HIS A 804 8.24 -21.03 -12.17
C HIS A 804 9.32 -20.46 -11.24
N PHE A 805 10.26 -21.29 -10.77
CA PHE A 805 11.18 -20.83 -9.70
C PHE A 805 12.41 -20.07 -10.19
N SER A 806 12.77 -20.17 -11.48
CA SER A 806 14.02 -19.59 -12.03
C SER A 806 13.90 -18.16 -12.57
N PHE A 807 12.72 -17.54 -12.56
CA PHE A 807 12.53 -16.17 -13.04
C PHE A 807 11.56 -15.35 -12.19
N ASP A 808 11.62 -14.04 -12.41
CA ASP A 808 10.84 -13.02 -11.72
C ASP A 808 9.41 -12.92 -12.29
N HIS A 809 8.41 -12.84 -11.43
CA HIS A 809 7.00 -12.75 -11.80
C HIS A 809 6.44 -11.37 -11.51
N ASP A 810 5.82 -10.71 -12.49
CA ASP A 810 5.02 -9.49 -12.29
C ASP A 810 3.64 -9.70 -12.89
N PRO A 811 2.71 -10.38 -12.19
CA PRO A 811 1.37 -10.65 -12.70
C PRO A 811 0.49 -9.40 -12.80
N SER A 812 0.84 -8.33 -12.08
CA SER A 812 -0.01 -7.14 -11.95
C SER A 812 0.23 -6.09 -13.03
N GLN A 813 1.46 -5.96 -13.55
CA GLN A 813 1.79 -5.10 -14.69
C GLN A 813 1.27 -3.66 -14.57
N ILE A 814 1.52 -3.02 -13.42
CA ILE A 814 0.99 -1.69 -13.10
C ILE A 814 1.81 -0.60 -13.81
N LEU A 815 1.12 0.33 -14.49
CA LEU A 815 1.80 1.44 -15.17
C LEU A 815 2.53 2.32 -14.14
N GLY A 816 3.85 2.46 -14.31
CA GLY A 816 4.69 3.28 -13.43
C GLY A 816 5.26 2.53 -12.23
N GLU A 817 4.99 1.22 -12.10
CA GLU A 817 5.45 0.42 -10.96
C GLU A 817 5.67 -1.04 -11.38
N SER A 818 6.89 -1.54 -11.22
CA SER A 818 7.16 -2.97 -11.37
C SER A 818 7.00 -3.68 -10.03
N ASN A 819 6.32 -4.82 -10.04
CA ASN A 819 5.94 -5.59 -8.85
C ASN A 819 6.42 -7.03 -8.98
N ILE A 820 7.70 -7.23 -8.69
CA ILE A 820 8.38 -8.50 -8.90
C ILE A 820 8.22 -9.39 -7.68
N PHE A 821 7.64 -10.57 -7.88
CA PHE A 821 7.70 -11.70 -6.96
C PHE A 821 8.76 -12.69 -7.44
N ARG A 822 9.70 -13.05 -6.57
CA ARG A 822 10.84 -13.92 -6.91
C ARG A 822 11.23 -14.85 -5.78
N TYR A 823 12.02 -15.87 -6.13
CA TYR A 823 12.52 -16.87 -5.20
C TYR A 823 14.03 -16.72 -5.00
N ARG A 824 14.47 -16.68 -3.74
CA ARG A 824 15.89 -16.56 -3.37
C ARG A 824 16.34 -17.87 -2.73
N PRO A 825 17.38 -18.55 -3.24
CA PRO A 825 17.82 -19.82 -2.64
C PRO A 825 18.21 -19.61 -1.18
N ILE A 826 17.92 -20.60 -0.36
CA ILE A 826 18.43 -20.67 1.03
C ILE A 826 19.92 -21.00 1.00
N ARG A 827 20.66 -20.60 2.04
CA ARG A 827 22.12 -20.78 2.11
C ARG A 827 22.54 -22.23 2.31
N SER A 828 21.77 -23.00 3.07
CA SER A 828 22.06 -24.40 3.40
C SER A 828 20.80 -25.11 3.92
N MET A 829 20.73 -26.43 3.69
CA MET A 829 19.69 -27.30 4.22
C MET A 829 20.29 -28.56 4.84
N ALA A 830 19.74 -28.99 5.97
CA ALA A 830 19.95 -30.33 6.50
C ALA A 830 18.72 -31.21 6.20
N LEU A 831 18.94 -32.44 5.77
CA LEU A 831 17.92 -33.49 5.66
C LEU A 831 18.15 -34.53 6.75
N CYS A 832 17.27 -34.59 7.73
CA CYS A 832 17.27 -35.65 8.73
C CYS A 832 16.47 -36.85 8.26
N VAL A 833 17.11 -38.01 8.34
CA VAL A 833 16.56 -39.31 7.99
C VAL A 833 16.24 -40.05 9.27
N ALA A 834 15.02 -40.57 9.43
CA ALA A 834 14.67 -41.45 10.54
C ALA A 834 15.26 -42.87 10.34
N TRP A 835 15.29 -43.67 11.40
CA TRP A 835 15.86 -45.02 11.35
C TRP A 835 15.17 -45.94 10.31
N ASP A 836 13.89 -45.72 10.04
CA ASP A 836 13.00 -46.46 9.13
C ASP A 836 12.64 -45.70 7.85
N SER A 837 13.35 -44.62 7.53
CA SER A 837 13.08 -43.85 6.31
C SER A 837 13.38 -44.65 5.05
N GLU A 838 12.54 -44.44 4.04
CA GLU A 838 12.75 -45.00 2.70
C GLU A 838 13.80 -44.21 1.91
N LEU A 839 14.47 -44.90 0.98
CA LEU A 839 15.50 -44.29 0.14
C LEU A 839 14.95 -43.24 -0.84
N LEU A 840 13.74 -43.44 -1.39
CA LEU A 840 13.19 -42.56 -2.44
C LEU A 840 13.03 -41.09 -1.99
N PRO A 841 12.40 -40.77 -0.84
CA PRO A 841 12.34 -39.40 -0.34
C PRO A 841 13.70 -38.72 -0.17
N VAL A 842 14.72 -39.48 0.25
CA VAL A 842 16.10 -38.94 0.39
C VAL A 842 16.67 -38.55 -0.98
N LEU A 843 16.49 -39.41 -1.98
CA LEU A 843 16.93 -39.13 -3.35
C LEU A 843 16.16 -37.96 -3.98
N GLN A 844 14.85 -37.85 -3.72
CA GLN A 844 14.01 -36.75 -4.18
C GLN A 844 14.47 -35.41 -3.59
N VAL A 845 14.66 -35.33 -2.27
CA VAL A 845 15.17 -34.11 -1.61
C VAL A 845 16.56 -33.74 -2.14
N SER A 846 17.42 -34.74 -2.35
CA SER A 846 18.76 -34.54 -2.92
C SER A 846 18.72 -34.00 -4.35
N ALA A 847 17.81 -34.53 -5.19
CA ALA A 847 17.60 -34.05 -6.55
C ALA A 847 17.03 -32.61 -6.57
N ALA A 848 16.05 -32.31 -5.72
CA ALA A 848 15.48 -30.98 -5.57
C ALA A 848 16.55 -29.96 -5.15
N ALA A 849 17.34 -30.27 -4.11
CA ALA A 849 18.43 -29.40 -3.64
C ALA A 849 19.45 -29.12 -4.75
N LYS A 850 19.84 -30.15 -5.52
CA LYS A 850 20.76 -30.01 -6.65
C LYS A 850 20.20 -29.12 -7.76
N ILE A 851 18.93 -29.28 -8.11
CA ILE A 851 18.24 -28.45 -9.13
C ILE A 851 18.16 -26.99 -8.68
N CYS A 852 17.86 -26.76 -7.40
CA CYS A 852 17.75 -25.42 -6.82
C CYS A 852 19.11 -24.76 -6.51
N GLY A 853 20.22 -25.50 -6.60
CA GLY A 853 21.55 -25.02 -6.23
C GLY A 853 21.73 -24.79 -4.73
N VAL A 854 21.00 -25.54 -3.90
CA VAL A 854 21.05 -25.45 -2.44
C VAL A 854 22.02 -26.50 -1.88
N PRO A 855 23.03 -26.09 -1.07
CA PRO A 855 23.88 -27.04 -0.35
C PRO A 855 23.05 -27.90 0.60
N LEU A 856 23.12 -29.22 0.44
CA LEU A 856 22.39 -30.20 1.25
C LEU A 856 23.36 -31.09 2.03
N THR A 857 23.10 -31.25 3.32
CA THR A 857 23.72 -32.28 4.16
C THR A 857 22.68 -33.29 4.60
N VAL A 858 22.91 -34.57 4.34
CA VAL A 858 22.04 -35.66 4.79
C VAL A 858 22.56 -36.15 6.13
N ILE A 859 21.69 -36.19 7.13
CA ILE A 859 22.00 -36.59 8.50
C ILE A 859 21.22 -37.85 8.80
N ALA A 860 21.95 -38.95 9.03
CA ALA A 860 21.37 -40.25 9.31
C ALA A 860 21.84 -40.76 10.68
N PRO A 861 20.96 -41.39 11.49
CA PRO A 861 21.37 -42.01 12.73
C PRO A 861 22.27 -43.23 12.45
N PRO A 862 23.17 -43.60 13.37
CA PRO A 862 24.11 -44.72 13.17
C PRO A 862 23.47 -46.07 12.85
N ASP A 863 22.21 -46.26 13.22
CA ASP A 863 21.39 -47.46 13.06
C ASP A 863 20.31 -47.32 11.97
N CYS A 864 20.46 -46.37 11.06
CA CYS A 864 19.55 -46.20 9.92
C CYS A 864 19.52 -47.45 9.02
N GLN A 865 18.33 -47.90 8.65
CA GLN A 865 18.14 -49.11 7.82
C GLN A 865 18.75 -48.99 6.41
N ILE A 866 18.76 -47.77 5.86
CA ILE A 866 19.26 -47.49 4.51
C ILE A 866 20.70 -46.99 4.50
N ALA A 867 21.46 -47.17 5.59
CA ALA A 867 22.81 -46.61 5.73
C ALA A 867 23.78 -47.08 4.62
N ASP A 868 23.69 -48.36 4.22
CA ASP A 868 24.51 -48.93 3.15
C ASP A 868 24.12 -48.31 1.80
N GLU A 869 22.82 -48.20 1.50
CA GLU A 869 22.33 -47.58 0.26
C GLU A 869 22.69 -46.10 0.17
N LEU A 870 22.66 -45.35 1.29
CA LEU A 870 23.08 -43.96 1.35
C LEU A 870 24.58 -43.80 1.07
N ALA A 871 25.42 -44.73 1.55
CA ALA A 871 26.85 -44.72 1.30
C ALA A 871 27.23 -44.96 -0.16
N GLU A 872 26.33 -45.56 -0.95
CA GLU A 872 26.50 -45.75 -2.40
C GLU A 872 26.13 -44.50 -3.22
N GLN A 873 25.45 -43.52 -2.63
CA GLN A 873 25.05 -42.28 -3.31
C GLN A 873 26.12 -41.19 -3.22
N GLU A 874 26.12 -40.28 -4.21
CA GLU A 874 26.98 -39.09 -4.19
C GLU A 874 26.36 -37.99 -3.32
N LEU A 875 26.42 -38.16 -1.98
CA LEU A 875 25.82 -37.27 -0.98
C LEU A 875 26.84 -36.77 0.05
N THR A 876 26.58 -35.59 0.62
CA THR A 876 27.25 -35.14 1.85
C THR A 876 26.55 -35.77 3.04
N LEU A 877 27.03 -36.93 3.51
CA LEU A 877 26.43 -37.71 4.59
C LEU A 877 27.14 -37.48 5.93
N LEU A 878 26.39 -37.16 6.98
CA LEU A 878 26.83 -37.14 8.37
C LEU A 878 26.09 -38.19 9.18
N THR A 879 26.84 -38.99 9.94
CA THR A 879 26.27 -40.01 10.83
C THR A 879 26.30 -39.53 12.27
N GLU A 880 25.16 -39.06 12.77
CA GLU A 880 25.02 -38.55 14.14
C GLU A 880 23.59 -38.66 14.68
N THR A 881 23.45 -38.45 15.98
CA THR A 881 22.15 -38.44 16.66
C THR A 881 21.53 -37.04 16.65
N GLU A 882 20.21 -36.95 16.78
CA GLU A 882 19.52 -35.66 16.90
C GLU A 882 20.10 -34.75 17.99
N GLY A 883 20.53 -35.33 19.12
CA GLY A 883 21.13 -34.55 20.20
C GLY A 883 22.48 -33.91 19.86
N LYS A 884 23.24 -34.48 18.90
CA LYS A 884 24.45 -33.83 18.37
C LYS A 884 24.09 -32.74 17.37
N LEU A 885 23.15 -33.02 16.46
CA LEU A 885 22.63 -32.05 15.51
C LEU A 885 22.10 -30.80 16.21
N ALA A 886 21.34 -30.97 17.30
CA ALA A 886 20.80 -29.88 18.12
C ALA A 886 21.89 -28.89 18.61
N GLY A 887 23.15 -29.32 18.70
CA GLY A 887 24.27 -28.47 19.11
C GLY A 887 24.88 -27.61 17.99
N HIS A 888 24.49 -27.79 16.72
CA HIS A 888 25.04 -27.07 15.57
C HIS A 888 23.98 -26.72 14.51
N LEU A 889 22.70 -26.60 14.89
CA LEU A 889 21.62 -26.24 13.95
C LEU A 889 21.82 -24.89 13.26
N ASP A 890 22.52 -23.95 13.88
CA ASP A 890 22.87 -22.63 13.30
C ASP A 890 23.68 -22.73 12.00
N ASP A 891 24.28 -23.88 11.68
CA ASP A 891 24.98 -24.14 10.41
C ASP A 891 23.99 -24.26 9.21
N TYR A 892 22.70 -24.43 9.48
CA TYR A 892 21.64 -24.67 8.49
C TYR A 892 20.58 -23.56 8.50
N GLU A 893 20.13 -23.15 7.32
CA GLU A 893 19.02 -22.20 7.21
C GLU A 893 17.65 -22.90 7.35
N ARG A 894 17.55 -24.17 6.94
CA ARG A 894 16.33 -24.99 7.06
C ARG A 894 16.65 -26.44 7.38
N LEU A 895 15.73 -27.08 8.09
CA LEU A 895 15.77 -28.51 8.40
C LEU A 895 14.60 -29.23 7.72
N ARG A 896 14.88 -30.15 6.79
CA ARG A 896 13.91 -31.11 6.24
C ARG A 896 13.97 -32.37 7.09
N TYR A 897 12.84 -32.86 7.59
CA TYR A 897 12.82 -34.02 8.47
C TYR A 897 11.87 -35.10 7.94
N LEU A 898 12.38 -36.31 7.71
CA LEU A 898 11.59 -37.47 7.29
C LEU A 898 11.09 -38.23 8.51
N GLY A 899 9.82 -37.99 8.87
CA GLY A 899 9.19 -38.58 10.05
C GLY A 899 8.91 -37.55 11.14
N THR A 900 8.92 -38.00 12.40
CA THR A 900 8.62 -37.15 13.55
C THR A 900 9.91 -36.77 14.29
N PRO A 901 10.27 -35.48 14.36
CA PRO A 901 11.43 -35.03 15.13
C PRO A 901 11.18 -35.16 16.64
N SER A 902 12.23 -35.37 17.43
CA SER A 902 12.09 -35.31 18.89
C SER A 902 11.79 -33.90 19.38
N GLU A 903 11.15 -33.81 20.54
CA GLU A 903 10.91 -32.54 21.23
C GLU A 903 12.21 -31.77 21.49
N THR A 904 13.30 -32.49 21.80
CA THR A 904 14.62 -31.88 22.03
C THR A 904 15.13 -31.19 20.77
N LEU A 905 14.98 -31.82 19.60
CA LEU A 905 15.40 -31.24 18.33
C LEU A 905 14.52 -30.05 17.95
N LEU A 906 13.20 -30.14 18.13
CA LEU A 906 12.26 -29.04 17.86
C LEU A 906 12.60 -27.81 18.70
N ARG A 907 12.83 -27.98 20.01
CA ARG A 907 13.21 -26.87 20.90
C ARG A 907 14.52 -26.22 20.45
N ALA A 908 15.55 -27.01 20.15
CA ALA A 908 16.82 -26.49 19.64
C ALA A 908 16.65 -25.74 18.30
N ALA A 909 15.79 -26.23 17.41
CA ALA A 909 15.49 -25.57 16.14
C ALA A 909 14.78 -24.23 16.34
N HIS A 910 13.85 -24.14 17.29
CA HIS A 910 13.19 -22.88 17.63
C HIS A 910 14.15 -21.85 18.24
N GLU A 911 15.06 -22.30 19.12
CA GLU A 911 16.11 -21.46 19.71
C GLU A 911 17.08 -20.92 18.64
N SER A 912 17.42 -21.76 17.66
CA SER A 912 18.31 -21.44 16.53
C SER A 912 17.58 -20.73 15.36
N HIS A 913 16.27 -20.53 15.46
CA HIS A 913 15.41 -19.98 14.39
C HIS A 913 15.45 -20.77 13.07
N VAL A 914 15.65 -22.09 13.13
CA VAL A 914 15.70 -22.97 11.96
C VAL A 914 14.32 -23.60 11.75
N PRO A 915 13.60 -23.28 10.66
CA PRO A 915 12.32 -23.91 10.38
C PRO A 915 12.47 -25.41 10.14
N VAL A 916 11.65 -26.21 10.81
CA VAL A 916 11.58 -27.67 10.64
C VAL A 916 10.43 -28.03 9.71
N ILE A 917 10.75 -28.72 8.61
CA ILE A 917 9.81 -29.06 7.54
C ILE A 917 9.55 -30.56 7.57
N THR A 918 8.41 -30.94 8.14
CA THR A 918 7.94 -32.32 8.27
C THR A 918 6.88 -32.72 7.22
N ALA A 919 6.57 -31.83 6.27
CA ALA A 919 5.64 -32.14 5.19
C ALA A 919 6.09 -33.38 4.41
N PRO A 920 5.18 -34.21 3.88
CA PRO A 920 5.57 -35.30 2.98
C PRO A 920 6.44 -34.80 1.81
N VAL A 921 7.37 -35.63 1.35
CA VAL A 921 8.12 -35.35 0.12
C VAL A 921 7.22 -35.69 -1.05
N THR A 922 7.11 -34.78 -2.01
CA THR A 922 6.29 -34.97 -3.22
C THR A 922 7.16 -35.07 -4.46
N GLY A 923 6.84 -35.96 -5.38
CA GLY A 923 7.44 -36.04 -6.71
C GLY A 923 7.10 -34.83 -7.59
N ASN A 924 6.05 -34.08 -7.24
CA ASN A 924 5.67 -32.86 -7.95
C ASN A 924 6.58 -31.66 -7.58
N GLY A 925 7.24 -31.08 -8.59
CA GLY A 925 8.17 -29.96 -8.41
C GLY A 925 7.53 -28.63 -8.05
N ARG A 926 6.26 -28.40 -8.42
CA ARG A 926 5.54 -27.18 -8.06
C ARG A 926 5.33 -27.08 -6.54
N LEU A 927 5.26 -28.23 -5.87
CA LEU A 927 5.08 -28.34 -4.43
C LEU A 927 6.40 -28.46 -3.66
N GLU A 928 7.26 -29.41 -4.03
CA GLU A 928 8.49 -29.71 -3.27
C GLU A 928 9.50 -28.56 -3.33
N LEU A 929 9.69 -27.93 -4.50
CA LEU A 929 10.74 -26.92 -4.67
C LEU A 929 10.50 -25.65 -3.81
N ARG A 930 9.29 -25.41 -3.30
CA ARG A 930 8.98 -24.28 -2.40
C ARG A 930 9.84 -24.28 -1.12
N TYR A 931 10.27 -25.45 -0.66
CA TYR A 931 11.05 -25.59 0.57
C TYR A 931 12.53 -25.19 0.41
N TYR A 932 12.99 -24.89 -0.80
CA TYR A 932 14.40 -24.58 -1.10
C TYR A 932 14.64 -23.09 -1.33
N PHE A 933 13.60 -22.27 -1.23
CA PHE A 933 13.67 -20.83 -1.44
C PHE A 933 13.01 -20.02 -0.33
N ARG A 934 13.52 -18.80 -0.15
CA ARG A 934 12.83 -17.68 0.47
C ARG A 934 12.06 -16.92 -0.59
N GLU A 935 10.79 -16.65 -0.35
CA GLU A 935 10.02 -15.76 -1.22
C GLU A 935 10.42 -14.30 -0.99
N GLN A 936 10.45 -13.50 -2.04
CA GLN A 936 10.73 -12.07 -1.97
C GLN A 936 9.82 -11.28 -2.90
N ALA A 937 9.25 -10.18 -2.40
CA ALA A 937 8.59 -9.18 -3.22
C ALA A 937 9.52 -7.97 -3.37
N MET A 938 9.67 -7.47 -4.59
CA MET A 938 10.53 -6.35 -4.96
C MET A 938 9.72 -5.38 -5.82
N THR A 939 9.50 -4.19 -5.28
CA THR A 939 8.70 -3.17 -5.96
C THR A 939 9.52 -1.93 -6.24
N GLU A 940 9.45 -1.45 -7.47
CA GLU A 940 10.25 -0.32 -7.94
C GLU A 940 9.38 0.65 -8.74
N THR A 941 9.44 1.93 -8.39
CA THR A 941 8.81 2.99 -9.17
C THR A 941 9.52 3.13 -10.52
N GLN A 942 8.78 2.94 -11.60
CA GLN A 942 9.25 2.94 -13.00
C GLN A 942 9.02 4.28 -13.71
N HIS A 943 8.79 5.35 -12.95
CA HIS A 943 8.53 6.67 -13.51
C HIS A 943 9.29 7.78 -12.78
N ARG A 944 9.56 8.86 -13.50
CA ARG A 944 10.03 10.12 -12.93
C ARG A 944 8.94 11.17 -13.12
N TYR A 945 8.21 11.47 -12.05
CA TYR A 945 7.05 12.37 -12.09
C TYR A 945 6.03 12.00 -13.19
N GLY A 946 5.70 10.72 -13.29
CA GLY A 946 4.71 10.18 -14.23
C GLY A 946 5.27 9.79 -15.60
N ASN A 947 6.44 10.33 -15.98
CA ASN A 947 7.11 9.92 -17.21
C ASN A 947 7.79 8.57 -16.99
N ILE A 948 7.42 7.56 -17.77
CA ILE A 948 7.98 6.21 -17.65
C ILE A 948 9.47 6.24 -18.01
N VAL A 949 10.30 5.69 -17.13
CA VAL A 949 11.74 5.59 -17.34
C VAL A 949 12.01 4.32 -18.15
N PRO A 950 12.49 4.41 -19.40
CA PRO A 950 12.81 3.22 -20.17
C PRO A 950 14.04 2.53 -19.55
N LYS A 951 13.89 1.28 -19.10
CA LYS A 951 15.05 0.50 -18.64
C LYS A 951 16.06 0.36 -19.79
N PRO A 952 17.36 0.59 -19.54
CA PRO A 952 18.38 0.32 -20.55
C PRO A 952 18.26 -1.13 -21.00
N LYS A 953 18.32 -1.38 -22.31
CA LYS A 953 18.30 -2.75 -22.85
C LYS A 953 19.40 -3.55 -22.16
N ALA A 954 19.04 -4.66 -21.52
CA ALA A 954 20.01 -5.56 -20.91
C ALA A 954 21.12 -5.86 -21.93
N VAL A 955 22.33 -5.38 -21.66
CA VAL A 955 23.51 -5.84 -22.39
C VAL A 955 23.62 -7.30 -22.01
N LYS A 956 23.37 -8.21 -22.96
CA LYS A 956 23.50 -9.66 -22.74
C LYS A 956 24.83 -9.91 -22.01
N LYS A 957 24.74 -10.37 -20.76
CA LYS A 957 25.89 -10.93 -20.03
C LYS A 957 26.25 -12.28 -20.64
#